data_AF-A0A6V7VP46-F1
#
_entry.id   AF-A0A6V7VP46-F1
#
_cell.length_a   1.000
_cell.length_b   1.000
_cell.length_c   1.000
_cell.angle_alpha   90.00
_cell.angle_beta   90.00
_cell.angle_gamma   90.00
#
_symmetry.space_group_name_H-M   'P 1'
#
loop_
_entity.id
_entity.type
_entity.pdbx_description
1 polymer ?
#
loop_
_entity_poly.entity_id
_entity_poly.type
_entity_poly.pdbx_seq_one_letter_code
_entity_poly.pdbx_strand_id
1 'polypeptide(L)'
;MFPQTPKVFSLVYSIIVLTQQLKKVVRKGYEADHLGCIISSELLEHDVWIPIRQLTDNTVDSILNQFLKVGQSKKTTRNNTVGKTFDVKITTLDMKNYLNDKRRLEVVKTLLHITELISNINNIDGKNHCLFFALQATLVFNIGGLSRSQFYNYLHGRYGSRNKFKKETYELIKEVGATFGLKEYAAEDWVGPVVDYWNNKYNGKFTFKVFIFGSSGNYKPKYKYGPEIYDTPIILYHDNKHFDGVQKVGNIFGQSYCLSCEMVYDKPQKHNAKCCSRCLKCSQMDQSSLAKRKTFIENAKIAAKTFENIDCFLHHLNSGFCKNSKQCEKCGEIYNVHDNNRNGRKGHVCLEKYCGKCGDYHDPKRGCYIRPLKPKQRDPYRLVAFDLETMQHKITNPAKQQRIHETNFIAAKIVCPKFCGPHRTITFSHQNYNDTTTDHKIISQNPLEAFALWVLYDLPNNYDTYIYSHFGGRFDMVLVFEKLYSQNLNPELIMKGNKLYEMKVTKRPNSNPNIVFRDSYNLMPMALAALVPTFGLEVEDKPFFPHLSNRPENYGKRIFPTKEDYLADGMMPTKRREFDNWYEENKHTPFLLDEALASYCTNDVEILMCALIAFRNEFFETTKRASHNGIDALRECMTIASACMKHFRTNHLQKEHLAIVPERGYENVDNQSLLALKFFQWYREE
;
A
#
# COMPACT_ATOMS: atom_id res chain seq x y z
N MET A 1 10.25 -13.44 -19.53
CA MET A 1 10.31 -12.16 -20.27
C MET A 1 8.87 -11.70 -20.50
N PHE A 2 8.60 -10.39 -20.35
CA PHE A 2 7.32 -9.67 -20.17
C PHE A 2 6.62 -9.69 -18.78
N PRO A 3 6.68 -8.57 -18.04
CA PRO A 3 5.90 -8.25 -16.83
C PRO A 3 4.97 -7.02 -17.02
N GLN A 4 3.63 -7.12 -16.93
CA GLN A 4 2.75 -5.93 -17.06
C GLN A 4 1.40 -5.91 -16.31
N THR A 5 1.06 -6.82 -15.40
CA THR A 5 -0.28 -6.85 -14.77
C THR A 5 -0.56 -5.86 -13.61
N PRO A 6 0.41 -5.25 -12.88
CA PRO A 6 0.10 -4.29 -11.81
C PRO A 6 -0.32 -2.89 -12.33
N LYS A 7 -0.14 -2.63 -13.63
CA LYS A 7 -0.23 -1.28 -14.23
C LYS A 7 -1.64 -0.80 -14.53
N VAL A 8 -2.63 -1.71 -14.58
CA VAL A 8 -4.01 -1.39 -15.06
C VAL A 8 -4.97 -1.11 -13.89
N PHE A 9 -4.76 -1.70 -12.71
CA PHE A 9 -5.68 -1.58 -11.56
C PHE A 9 -5.64 -0.20 -10.87
N SER A 10 -4.45 0.43 -10.72
CA SER A 10 -4.37 1.80 -10.17
C SER A 10 -4.72 2.88 -11.21
N LEU A 11 -4.68 2.52 -12.50
CA LEU A 11 -4.97 3.35 -13.66
C LEU A 11 -6.47 3.70 -13.72
N VAL A 12 -7.33 2.67 -13.68
CA VAL A 12 -8.78 2.83 -13.85
C VAL A 12 -9.45 3.52 -12.65
N TYR A 13 -9.01 3.23 -11.41
CA TYR A 13 -9.55 3.86 -10.20
C TYR A 13 -9.20 5.34 -10.10
N SER A 14 -7.96 5.71 -10.44
CA SER A 14 -7.52 7.10 -10.47
C SER A 14 -8.28 7.90 -11.55
N ILE A 15 -8.50 7.30 -12.73
CA ILE A 15 -9.26 7.90 -13.85
C ILE A 15 -10.72 8.19 -13.44
N ILE A 16 -11.40 7.23 -12.80
CA ILE A 16 -12.82 7.37 -12.45
C ILE A 16 -13.01 8.46 -11.38
N VAL A 17 -12.16 8.49 -10.34
CA VAL A 17 -12.23 9.49 -9.27
C VAL A 17 -11.88 10.89 -9.78
N LEU A 18 -10.83 11.03 -10.60
CA LEU A 18 -10.45 12.30 -11.24
C LEU A 18 -11.57 12.84 -12.14
N THR A 19 -12.15 11.97 -12.98
CA THR A 19 -13.21 12.33 -13.93
C THR A 19 -14.50 12.74 -13.20
N GLN A 20 -14.86 12.06 -12.11
CA GLN A 20 -16.05 12.40 -11.32
C GLN A 20 -15.89 13.72 -10.56
N GLN A 21 -14.70 14.03 -10.04
CA GLN A 21 -14.44 15.30 -9.36
C GLN A 21 -14.38 16.48 -10.33
N LEU A 22 -13.73 16.31 -11.50
CA LEU A 22 -13.76 17.33 -12.57
C LEU A 22 -15.20 17.61 -13.04
N LYS A 23 -16.03 16.56 -13.21
CA LYS A 23 -17.46 16.73 -13.53
C LYS A 23 -18.24 17.47 -12.43
N LYS A 24 -17.87 17.32 -11.14
CA LYS A 24 -18.48 18.08 -10.03
C LYS A 24 -18.05 19.54 -10.01
N VAL A 25 -16.80 19.85 -10.37
CA VAL A 25 -16.27 21.22 -10.48
C VAL A 25 -16.92 21.96 -11.66
N VAL A 26 -17.04 21.31 -12.81
CA VAL A 26 -17.74 21.85 -14.00
C VAL A 26 -19.22 22.12 -13.71
N ARG A 27 -19.91 21.20 -13.01
CA ARG A 27 -21.32 21.40 -12.57
C ARG A 27 -21.51 22.58 -11.61
N LYS A 28 -20.44 23.09 -10.99
CA LYS A 28 -20.46 24.26 -10.10
C LYS A 28 -20.04 25.56 -10.80
N GLY A 29 -19.85 25.55 -12.12
CA GLY A 29 -19.55 26.74 -12.92
C GLY A 29 -18.07 27.14 -13.00
N TYR A 30 -17.14 26.28 -12.59
CA TYR A 30 -15.70 26.55 -12.65
C TYR A 30 -15.05 25.84 -13.85
N GLU A 31 -14.20 26.54 -14.59
CA GLU A 31 -13.40 25.99 -15.70
C GLU A 31 -11.98 25.68 -15.22
N ALA A 32 -11.82 24.63 -14.41
CA ALA A 32 -10.48 24.21 -13.96
C ALA A 32 -9.59 23.89 -15.18
N ASP A 33 -8.39 24.47 -15.24
CA ASP A 33 -7.39 24.24 -16.29
C ASP A 33 -6.09 23.63 -15.75
N HIS A 34 -5.89 23.61 -14.42
CA HIS A 34 -4.79 22.93 -13.74
C HIS A 34 -5.28 22.01 -12.61
N LEU A 35 -4.54 20.93 -12.35
CA LEU A 35 -4.85 19.93 -11.34
C LEU A 35 -3.57 19.45 -10.63
N GLY A 36 -3.64 19.29 -9.31
CA GLY A 36 -2.68 18.53 -8.51
C GLY A 36 -3.44 17.52 -7.64
N CYS A 37 -2.76 16.51 -7.13
CA CYS A 37 -3.39 15.60 -6.18
C CYS A 37 -2.42 15.08 -5.12
N ILE A 38 -2.96 14.79 -3.95
CA ILE A 38 -2.26 14.19 -2.82
C ILE A 38 -2.83 12.80 -2.64
N ILE A 39 -1.98 11.79 -2.58
CA ILE A 39 -2.36 10.40 -2.36
C ILE A 39 -1.78 10.00 -1.00
N SER A 40 -2.58 10.07 0.05
CA SER A 40 -2.17 9.69 1.40
C SER A 40 -2.49 8.22 1.64
N SER A 41 -1.63 7.44 2.30
CA SER A 41 -1.98 6.07 2.70
C SER A 41 -1.16 5.66 3.91
N GLU A 42 -1.75 4.90 4.82
CA GLU A 42 -1.06 4.36 5.99
C GLU A 42 0.08 3.38 5.67
N LEU A 43 0.14 2.86 4.43
CA LEU A 43 1.25 2.00 3.97
C LEU A 43 2.40 2.78 3.37
N LEU A 44 2.16 4.03 3.02
CA LEU A 44 3.22 4.90 2.58
C LEU A 44 3.90 5.44 3.84
N GLU A 45 5.23 5.44 3.85
CA GLU A 45 5.99 6.12 4.91
C GLU A 45 5.59 7.62 4.93
N HIS A 46 5.14 8.12 3.77
CA HIS A 46 4.82 9.50 3.42
C HIS A 46 3.76 9.56 2.32
N ASP A 47 2.82 10.51 2.37
CA ASP A 47 1.84 10.75 1.28
C ASP A 47 2.57 10.86 -0.07
N VAL A 48 1.88 10.72 -1.21
CA VAL A 48 2.44 10.86 -2.57
C VAL A 48 1.80 12.08 -3.22
N TRP A 49 2.61 13.11 -3.45
CA TRP A 49 2.14 14.41 -3.92
C TRP A 49 2.43 14.57 -5.41
N ILE A 50 1.38 14.86 -6.16
CA ILE A 50 1.42 15.16 -7.58
C ILE A 50 1.24 16.66 -7.73
N PRO A 51 2.27 17.37 -8.22
CA PRO A 51 2.21 18.81 -8.35
C PRO A 51 1.10 19.28 -9.26
N ILE A 52 0.63 20.49 -8.97
CA ILE A 52 -0.35 21.19 -9.79
C ILE A 52 0.26 21.46 -11.16
N ARG A 53 -0.40 20.99 -12.23
CA ARG A 53 0.00 21.16 -13.63
C ARG A 53 -1.22 21.37 -14.51
N GLN A 54 -1.01 21.80 -15.76
CA GLN A 54 -2.11 21.87 -16.74
C GLN A 54 -2.80 20.51 -16.87
N LEU A 55 -4.12 20.52 -17.08
CA LEU A 55 -4.89 19.29 -17.27
C LEU A 55 -4.35 18.41 -18.40
N THR A 56 -3.72 19.01 -19.41
CA THR A 56 -3.06 18.32 -20.52
C THR A 56 -1.78 17.58 -20.10
N ASP A 57 -1.10 18.05 -19.05
CA ASP A 57 0.20 17.53 -18.59
C ASP A 57 0.04 16.48 -17.48
N ASN A 58 -1.15 16.40 -16.88
CA ASN A 58 -1.56 15.30 -16.01
C ASN A 58 -2.18 14.17 -16.82
N THR A 59 -1.41 13.63 -17.76
CA THR A 59 -1.78 12.35 -18.34
C THR A 59 -1.78 11.30 -17.24
N VAL A 60 -2.69 10.35 -17.37
CA VAL A 60 -2.80 9.16 -16.51
C VAL A 60 -1.43 8.53 -16.26
N ASP A 61 -0.59 8.47 -17.29
CA ASP A 61 0.78 7.93 -17.25
C ASP A 61 1.74 8.73 -16.35
N SER A 62 1.57 10.05 -16.24
CA SER A 62 2.38 10.92 -15.39
C SER A 62 2.13 10.67 -13.90
N ILE A 63 0.86 10.46 -13.55
CA ILE A 63 0.37 10.07 -12.23
C ILE A 63 0.86 8.65 -11.87
N LEU A 64 0.80 7.72 -12.83
CA LEU A 64 1.29 6.34 -12.67
C LEU A 64 2.80 6.24 -12.49
N ASN A 65 3.57 7.06 -13.23
CA ASN A 65 5.02 7.07 -13.12
C ASN A 65 5.51 7.49 -11.72
N GLN A 66 4.68 8.22 -10.95
CA GLN A 66 4.95 8.48 -9.54
C GLN A 66 4.56 7.33 -8.62
N PHE A 67 3.42 6.70 -8.89
CA PHE A 67 3.02 5.45 -8.23
C PHE A 67 4.10 4.36 -8.33
N LEU A 68 4.72 4.21 -9.50
CA LEU A 68 5.74 3.19 -9.75
C LEU A 68 7.04 3.40 -8.96
N LYS A 69 7.37 4.65 -8.57
CA LYS A 69 8.59 4.96 -7.81
C LYS A 69 8.49 4.55 -6.33
N VAL A 70 7.28 4.46 -5.80
CA VAL A 70 7.00 3.96 -4.45
C VAL A 70 7.39 2.48 -4.32
N GLY A 71 7.11 1.67 -5.35
CA GLY A 71 7.42 0.24 -5.37
C GLY A 71 8.91 -0.11 -5.49
N GLN A 72 9.76 0.83 -5.95
CA GLN A 72 11.17 0.58 -6.27
C GLN A 72 12.17 0.97 -5.17
N SER A 73 11.72 1.55 -4.06
CA SER A 73 12.64 1.89 -2.95
C SER A 73 13.09 0.61 -2.21
N LYS A 74 14.40 0.41 -2.04
CA LYS A 74 15.06 -0.84 -1.59
C LYS A 74 14.64 -1.41 -0.22
N LYS A 75 13.61 -0.87 0.44
CA LYS A 75 13.08 -1.37 1.73
C LYS A 75 11.74 -2.11 1.63
N THR A 76 11.07 -2.10 0.48
CA THR A 76 9.76 -2.76 0.28
C THR A 76 9.85 -4.23 -0.15
N THR A 77 10.90 -4.96 0.23
CA THR A 77 10.93 -6.42 0.05
C THR A 77 9.97 -7.17 0.99
N ARG A 78 9.23 -6.47 1.88
CA ARG A 78 8.21 -7.08 2.75
C ARG A 78 6.83 -6.44 2.77
N ASN A 79 6.66 -5.22 2.25
CA ASN A 79 5.34 -4.55 2.23
C ASN A 79 5.06 -4.05 0.82
N ASN A 80 4.30 -4.83 0.06
CA ASN A 80 3.60 -4.28 -1.11
C ASN A 80 2.55 -3.30 -0.60
N THR A 81 2.38 -2.16 -1.28
CA THR A 81 1.33 -1.13 -1.04
C THR A 81 -0.11 -1.64 -1.29
N VAL A 82 -0.33 -2.94 -1.19
CA VAL A 82 -1.60 -3.62 -1.48
C VAL A 82 -2.35 -3.82 -0.17
N GLY A 83 -3.57 -3.28 -0.08
CA GLY A 83 -4.52 -3.60 1.00
C GLY A 83 -4.79 -2.51 2.05
N LYS A 84 -4.34 -1.26 1.89
CA LYS A 84 -4.87 -0.13 2.69
C LYS A 84 -5.45 0.95 1.79
N THR A 85 -6.47 1.63 2.29
CA THR A 85 -7.07 2.79 1.63
C THR A 85 -6.01 3.86 1.39
N PHE A 86 -6.14 4.54 0.26
CA PHE A 86 -5.39 5.75 0.00
C PHE A 86 -6.38 6.89 -0.22
N ASP A 87 -6.15 8.01 0.46
CA ASP A 87 -6.95 9.22 0.32
C ASP A 87 -6.39 10.04 -0.84
N VAL A 88 -7.20 10.27 -1.87
CA VAL A 88 -6.83 11.15 -2.98
C VAL A 88 -7.46 12.52 -2.78
N LYS A 89 -6.69 13.49 -2.29
CA LYS A 89 -7.12 14.89 -2.22
C LYS A 89 -6.76 15.59 -3.53
N ILE A 90 -7.77 15.96 -4.30
CA ILE A 90 -7.59 16.66 -5.57
C ILE A 90 -7.67 18.17 -5.33
N THR A 91 -6.70 18.88 -5.90
CA THR A 91 -6.67 20.34 -5.92
C THR A 91 -6.78 20.80 -7.35
N THR A 92 -7.85 21.53 -7.68
CA THR A 92 -8.08 22.11 -9.01
C THR A 92 -7.88 23.62 -9.00
N LEU A 93 -7.38 24.15 -10.10
CA LEU A 93 -7.15 25.57 -10.33
C LEU A 93 -7.76 25.99 -11.66
N ASP A 94 -8.35 27.18 -11.69
CA ASP A 94 -8.78 27.88 -12.90
C ASP A 94 -7.88 29.11 -13.07
N MET A 95 -6.79 28.96 -13.81
CA MET A 95 -5.81 30.01 -14.07
C MET A 95 -6.28 30.98 -15.16
N LYS A 96 -7.22 30.58 -16.02
CA LYS A 96 -7.80 31.43 -17.08
C LYS A 96 -8.67 32.55 -16.51
N ASN A 97 -9.56 32.26 -15.55
CA ASN A 97 -10.43 33.27 -14.94
C ASN A 97 -9.76 34.01 -13.77
N TYR A 98 -8.74 33.42 -13.14
CA TYR A 98 -7.97 34.06 -12.07
C TYR A 98 -7.27 35.36 -12.53
N LEU A 99 -6.95 35.48 -13.81
CA LEU A 99 -6.34 36.68 -14.39
C LEU A 99 -7.32 37.86 -14.55
N ASN A 100 -8.63 37.61 -14.59
CA ASN A 100 -9.63 38.62 -15.00
C ASN A 100 -10.60 39.10 -13.93
N ASP A 101 -10.81 38.38 -12.81
CA ASP A 101 -11.88 38.74 -11.88
C ASP A 101 -11.39 39.03 -10.44
N LYS A 102 -11.30 40.33 -10.10
CA LYS A 102 -10.90 40.83 -8.77
C LYS A 102 -12.07 40.97 -7.78
N ARG A 103 -13.32 40.67 -8.15
CA ARG A 103 -14.46 40.95 -7.27
C ARG A 103 -15.63 39.97 -7.48
N ARG A 104 -15.57 38.79 -6.87
CA ARG A 104 -16.74 38.07 -6.31
C ARG A 104 -16.30 36.76 -5.66
N LEU A 105 -16.32 36.70 -4.34
CA LEU A 105 -16.33 35.43 -3.60
C LEU A 105 -17.21 35.61 -2.37
N GLU A 106 -18.48 35.23 -2.50
CA GLU A 106 -19.23 34.70 -1.37
C GLU A 106 -18.55 33.43 -0.87
N VAL A 107 -18.38 33.37 0.45
CA VAL A 107 -17.63 32.32 1.12
C VAL A 107 -18.48 31.06 1.19
N VAL A 108 -18.22 30.11 0.29
CA VAL A 108 -18.50 28.69 0.54
C VAL A 108 -17.18 28.00 0.86
N LYS A 109 -16.98 27.65 2.13
CA LYS A 109 -15.77 26.97 2.64
C LYS A 109 -15.52 25.65 1.90
N THR A 110 -14.62 25.69 0.92
CA THR A 110 -13.76 24.55 0.55
C THR A 110 -12.35 25.11 0.36
N LEU A 111 -11.51 25.01 1.39
CA LEU A 111 -10.10 25.45 1.43
C LEU A 111 -9.27 24.78 0.30
N LEU A 112 -8.42 25.45 -0.49
CA LEU A 112 -7.30 26.33 -0.09
C LEU A 112 -6.88 27.35 -1.18
N HIS A 113 -6.47 28.53 -0.70
CA HIS A 113 -5.78 29.62 -1.40
C HIS A 113 -4.45 29.19 -2.05
N ILE A 114 -4.24 29.53 -3.33
CA ILE A 114 -3.03 29.12 -4.10
C ILE A 114 -2.11 30.28 -4.48
N THR A 115 -2.40 31.50 -4.05
CA THR A 115 -1.80 32.67 -4.70
C THR A 115 -0.53 33.22 -4.05
N GLU A 116 0.09 32.48 -3.12
CA GLU A 116 1.25 32.94 -2.33
C GLU A 116 2.44 31.95 -2.22
N LEU A 117 2.52 30.88 -3.02
CA LEU A 117 3.40 29.72 -2.73
C LEU A 117 4.72 29.64 -3.51
N ILE A 118 4.81 30.27 -4.69
CA ILE A 118 6.01 30.33 -5.56
C ILE A 118 6.33 31.79 -5.81
N SER A 119 7.60 32.18 -5.75
CA SER A 119 8.00 33.49 -6.26
C SER A 119 7.89 33.39 -7.78
N ASN A 120 6.75 33.79 -8.38
CA ASN A 120 6.58 33.74 -9.84
C ASN A 120 7.65 34.61 -10.49
N ILE A 121 8.67 33.96 -11.06
CA ILE A 121 9.71 34.64 -11.80
C ILE A 121 9.26 34.67 -13.24
N ASN A 122 8.58 35.75 -13.62
CA ASN A 122 8.35 35.99 -15.04
C ASN A 122 9.71 36.13 -15.74
N ASN A 123 9.84 35.71 -17.00
CA ASN A 123 10.99 36.10 -17.83
C ASN A 123 10.93 37.62 -18.07
N ILE A 124 11.39 38.39 -17.09
CA ILE A 124 11.31 39.87 -17.03
C ILE A 124 12.03 40.53 -18.23
N ASP A 125 12.89 39.79 -18.93
CA ASP A 125 13.70 40.29 -20.04
C ASP A 125 13.32 39.72 -21.42
N GLY A 126 12.34 38.82 -21.52
CA GLY A 126 11.98 38.14 -22.77
C GLY A 126 13.10 37.26 -23.35
N LYS A 127 14.14 36.96 -22.57
CA LYS A 127 15.25 36.08 -22.93
C LYS A 127 15.24 34.90 -21.95
N ASN A 128 15.68 33.71 -22.37
CA ASN A 128 15.48 32.47 -21.61
C ASN A 128 16.40 32.33 -20.39
N HIS A 129 16.58 33.36 -19.55
CA HIS A 129 17.47 33.40 -18.38
C HIS A 129 16.79 32.97 -17.05
N CYS A 130 15.64 32.30 -17.09
CA CYS A 130 14.85 31.94 -15.91
C CYS A 130 15.65 31.21 -14.82
N LEU A 131 16.60 30.34 -15.19
CA LEU A 131 17.47 29.63 -14.24
C LEU A 131 18.28 30.60 -13.35
N PHE A 132 18.94 31.59 -13.94
CA PHE A 132 19.77 32.54 -13.20
C PHE A 132 18.92 33.47 -12.34
N PHE A 133 17.76 33.89 -12.84
CA PHE A 133 16.81 34.67 -12.03
C PHE A 133 16.31 33.85 -10.83
N ALA A 134 16.00 32.57 -11.01
CA ALA A 134 15.56 31.68 -9.93
C ALA A 134 16.63 31.44 -8.87
N LEU A 135 17.87 31.24 -9.31
CA LEU A 135 19.04 31.13 -8.44
C LEU A 135 19.24 32.43 -7.63
N GLN A 136 19.29 33.59 -8.28
CA GLN A 136 19.51 34.88 -7.62
C GLN A 136 18.39 35.24 -6.65
N ALA A 137 17.13 35.03 -7.03
CA ALA A 137 15.99 35.30 -6.16
C ALA A 137 16.02 34.46 -4.88
N THR A 138 16.33 33.16 -5.02
CA THR A 138 16.37 32.23 -3.89
C THR A 138 17.58 32.48 -2.99
N LEU A 139 18.72 32.89 -3.57
CA LEU A 139 19.88 33.36 -2.81
C LEU A 139 19.51 34.55 -1.92
N VAL A 140 18.98 35.63 -2.52
CA VAL A 140 18.64 36.86 -1.78
C VAL A 140 17.56 36.60 -0.73
N PHE A 141 16.62 35.70 -0.99
CA PHE A 141 15.64 35.28 0.00
C PHE A 141 16.30 34.63 1.23
N ASN A 142 17.29 33.76 1.01
CA ASN A 142 17.93 32.99 2.09
C ASN A 142 18.95 33.81 2.89
N ILE A 143 19.75 34.67 2.24
CA ILE A 143 20.86 35.39 2.90
C ILE A 143 20.69 36.91 2.97
N GLY A 144 19.73 37.48 2.23
CA GLY A 144 19.60 38.93 2.07
C GLY A 144 18.96 39.67 3.25
N GLY A 145 18.36 38.95 4.21
CA GLY A 145 17.76 39.55 5.41
C GLY A 145 16.55 40.47 5.14
N LEU A 146 15.97 40.41 3.94
CA LEU A 146 14.85 41.27 3.53
C LEU A 146 13.53 40.78 4.15
N SER A 147 12.70 41.72 4.62
CA SER A 147 11.30 41.41 4.95
C SER A 147 10.50 41.01 3.69
N ARG A 148 9.36 40.35 3.88
CA ARG A 148 8.49 39.92 2.75
C ARG A 148 8.16 41.06 1.77
N SER A 149 7.85 42.26 2.29
CA SER A 149 7.54 43.43 1.45
C SER A 149 8.76 43.95 0.70
N GLN A 150 9.94 43.99 1.35
CA GLN A 150 11.18 44.41 0.70
C GLN A 150 11.61 43.41 -0.39
N PHE A 151 11.47 42.11 -0.14
CA PHE A 151 11.76 41.07 -1.12
C PHE A 151 10.83 41.15 -2.34
N TYR A 152 9.53 41.38 -2.12
CA TYR A 152 8.57 41.63 -3.21
C TYR A 152 8.95 42.87 -4.04
N ASN A 153 9.33 43.97 -3.37
CA ASN A 153 9.76 45.18 -4.06
C ASN A 153 11.05 44.97 -4.88
N TYR A 154 11.98 44.17 -4.36
CA TYR A 154 13.20 43.76 -5.05
C TYR A 154 12.91 42.98 -6.34
N LEU A 155 12.04 41.96 -6.27
CA LEU A 155 11.67 41.14 -7.44
C LEU A 155 10.96 41.94 -8.54
N HIS A 156 10.05 42.84 -8.15
CA HIS A 156 9.22 43.60 -9.10
C HIS A 156 9.76 45.00 -9.45
N GLY A 157 10.97 45.34 -8.99
CA GLY A 157 11.61 46.62 -9.30
C GLY A 157 10.85 47.85 -8.78
N ARG A 158 10.13 47.73 -7.67
CA ARG A 158 9.34 48.81 -7.04
C ARG A 158 10.18 49.59 -6.03
N TYR A 159 9.76 50.82 -5.73
CA TYR A 159 10.28 51.66 -4.64
C TYR A 159 11.82 51.66 -4.51
N GLY A 160 12.53 52.20 -5.52
CA GLY A 160 13.99 52.34 -5.50
C GLY A 160 14.79 51.08 -5.89
N SER A 161 14.13 49.92 -6.08
CA SER A 161 14.78 48.68 -6.53
C SER A 161 14.76 48.47 -8.05
N ARG A 162 14.52 49.54 -8.83
CA ARG A 162 14.35 49.48 -10.29
C ARG A 162 15.59 48.85 -10.93
N ASN A 163 15.39 47.77 -11.69
CA ASN A 163 16.44 46.98 -12.37
C ASN A 163 17.51 46.34 -11.47
N LYS A 164 17.42 46.43 -10.14
CA LYS A 164 18.45 45.88 -9.23
C LYS A 164 18.57 44.36 -9.37
N PHE A 165 17.45 43.64 -9.25
CA PHE A 165 17.40 42.18 -9.42
C PHE A 165 17.96 41.73 -10.79
N LYS A 166 17.62 42.46 -11.86
CA LYS A 166 18.10 42.19 -13.21
C LYS A 166 19.60 42.41 -13.36
N LYS A 167 20.12 43.50 -12.80
CA LYS A 167 21.56 43.83 -12.83
C LYS A 167 22.37 42.76 -12.09
N GLU A 168 21.98 42.42 -10.88
CA GLU A 168 22.66 41.40 -10.06
C GLU A 168 22.64 40.01 -10.74
N THR A 169 21.53 39.66 -11.41
CA THR A 169 21.44 38.41 -12.17
C THR A 169 22.40 38.40 -13.37
N TYR A 170 22.54 39.51 -14.09
CA TYR A 170 23.48 39.61 -15.21
C TYR A 170 24.94 39.65 -14.78
N GLU A 171 25.22 40.25 -13.62
CA GLU A 171 26.53 40.16 -12.97
C GLU A 171 26.84 38.70 -12.63
N LEU A 172 25.90 37.95 -12.05
CA LEU A 172 26.09 36.52 -11.79
C LEU A 172 26.44 35.73 -13.06
N ILE A 173 25.70 35.94 -14.16
CA ILE A 173 25.96 35.30 -15.46
C ILE A 173 27.39 35.59 -15.94
N LYS A 174 27.83 36.85 -15.82
CA LYS A 174 29.18 37.27 -16.22
C LYS A 174 30.26 36.63 -15.34
N GLU A 175 30.06 36.61 -14.03
CA GLU A 175 31.02 36.09 -13.04
C GLU A 175 31.27 34.59 -13.20
N VAL A 176 30.23 33.82 -13.56
CA VAL A 176 30.37 32.38 -13.84
C VAL A 176 30.80 32.08 -15.28
N GLY A 177 31.08 33.12 -16.09
CA GLY A 177 31.52 32.96 -17.48
C GLY A 177 30.46 32.41 -18.43
N ALA A 178 29.17 32.58 -18.11
CA ALA A 178 28.09 32.03 -18.93
C ALA A 178 27.88 32.81 -20.23
N THR A 179 27.73 32.09 -21.35
CA THR A 179 27.47 32.70 -22.65
C THR A 179 26.11 33.40 -22.64
N PHE A 180 26.09 34.70 -22.96
CA PHE A 180 24.87 35.49 -22.90
C PHE A 180 23.95 35.20 -24.10
N GLY A 181 22.64 35.08 -23.84
CA GLY A 181 21.63 34.96 -24.89
C GLY A 181 21.45 33.56 -25.50
N LEU A 182 21.82 32.50 -24.77
CA LEU A 182 21.51 31.12 -25.20
C LEU A 182 20.00 30.90 -25.31
N LYS A 183 19.62 29.97 -26.20
CA LYS A 183 18.22 29.54 -26.35
C LYS A 183 17.67 28.89 -25.09
N GLU A 184 18.53 28.26 -24.27
CA GLU A 184 18.17 27.65 -23.00
C GLU A 184 19.43 27.49 -22.15
N TYR A 185 19.27 27.48 -20.81
CA TYR A 185 20.36 27.22 -19.87
C TYR A 185 20.02 25.96 -19.07
N ALA A 186 20.78 24.89 -19.30
CA ALA A 186 20.60 23.62 -18.61
C ALA A 186 21.14 23.70 -17.17
N ALA A 187 20.48 22.99 -16.25
CA ALA A 187 20.89 22.98 -14.85
C ALA A 187 22.24 22.26 -14.67
N GLU A 188 22.47 21.22 -15.46
CA GLU A 188 23.66 20.38 -15.46
C GLU A 188 24.93 21.17 -15.75
N ASP A 189 24.83 22.18 -16.61
CA ASP A 189 25.96 23.01 -17.05
C ASP A 189 26.22 24.19 -16.11
N TRP A 190 25.15 24.81 -15.58
CA TRP A 190 25.27 26.14 -14.96
C TRP A 190 25.08 26.17 -13.44
N VAL A 191 24.41 25.19 -12.85
CA VAL A 191 24.22 25.17 -11.38
C VAL A 191 25.55 24.92 -10.67
N GLY A 192 26.38 24.02 -11.20
CA GLY A 192 27.70 23.70 -10.64
C GLY A 192 28.59 24.93 -10.49
N PRO A 193 28.90 25.64 -11.60
CA PRO A 193 29.67 26.88 -11.58
C PRO A 193 29.11 27.95 -10.64
N VAL A 194 27.79 28.12 -10.59
CA VAL A 194 27.14 29.10 -9.69
C VAL A 194 27.33 28.72 -8.22
N VAL A 195 27.10 27.47 -7.85
CA VAL A 195 27.24 27.00 -6.47
C VAL A 195 28.69 27.07 -6.01
N ASP A 196 29.64 26.71 -6.87
CA ASP A 196 31.07 26.80 -6.55
C ASP A 196 31.52 28.25 -6.39
N TYR A 197 31.06 29.15 -7.27
CA TYR A 197 31.27 30.58 -7.12
C TYR A 197 30.73 31.11 -5.79
N TRP A 198 29.50 30.73 -5.40
CA TRP A 198 28.93 31.16 -4.13
C TRP A 198 29.65 30.57 -2.92
N ASN A 199 29.98 29.28 -2.93
CA ASN A 199 30.71 28.64 -1.84
C ASN A 199 32.11 29.25 -1.66
N ASN A 200 32.76 29.69 -2.74
CA ASN A 200 34.01 30.43 -2.67
C ASN A 200 33.81 31.87 -2.17
N LYS A 201 32.83 32.59 -2.73
CA LYS A 201 32.54 33.99 -2.38
C LYS A 201 32.09 34.18 -0.93
N TYR A 202 31.34 33.24 -0.38
CA TYR A 202 30.80 33.28 0.98
C TYR A 202 31.47 32.27 1.91
N ASN A 203 32.69 31.82 1.57
CA ASN A 203 33.44 30.84 2.34
C ASN A 203 33.53 31.23 3.83
N GLY A 204 33.31 30.24 4.70
CA GLY A 204 33.29 30.43 6.16
C GLY A 204 32.04 31.11 6.73
N LYS A 205 31.07 31.54 5.90
CA LYS A 205 29.79 32.11 6.35
C LYS A 205 28.58 31.28 6.00
N PHE A 206 28.53 30.76 4.78
CA PHE A 206 27.43 29.95 4.27
C PHE A 206 27.97 28.80 3.44
N THR A 207 27.27 27.67 3.47
CA THR A 207 27.54 26.53 2.59
C THR A 207 26.28 26.18 1.83
N PHE A 208 26.31 26.39 0.52
CA PHE A 208 25.16 26.28 -0.37
C PHE A 208 25.08 24.90 -1.02
N LYS A 209 23.86 24.36 -1.07
CA LYS A 209 23.50 23.20 -1.90
C LYS A 209 22.21 23.48 -2.64
N VAL A 210 22.21 23.29 -3.95
CA VAL A 210 21.04 23.49 -4.80
C VAL A 210 20.26 22.19 -4.93
N PHE A 211 18.93 22.29 -4.83
CA PHE A 211 17.97 21.21 -5.05
C PHE A 211 16.95 21.68 -6.07
N ILE A 212 16.91 21.02 -7.23
CA ILE A 212 15.95 21.31 -8.29
C ILE A 212 14.91 20.20 -8.30
N PHE A 213 13.70 20.56 -7.89
CA PHE A 213 12.52 19.72 -8.08
C PHE A 213 11.94 20.01 -9.45
N GLY A 214 11.12 19.10 -9.96
CA GLY A 214 10.34 19.48 -11.12
C GLY A 214 9.02 18.76 -11.19
N SER A 215 8.28 19.10 -12.23
CA SER A 215 6.97 18.56 -12.56
C SER A 215 6.99 17.08 -12.95
N SER A 216 7.95 16.28 -12.50
CA SER A 216 7.77 14.82 -12.56
C SER A 216 6.92 14.35 -11.38
N GLY A 217 6.96 15.03 -10.21
CA GLY A 217 6.25 14.63 -8.98
C GLY A 217 7.08 13.71 -8.07
N ASN A 218 8.40 13.63 -8.29
CA ASN A 218 9.29 12.89 -7.41
C ASN A 218 9.47 13.60 -6.08
N TYR A 219 9.54 12.85 -4.98
CA TYR A 219 10.17 13.37 -3.76
C TYR A 219 11.63 13.69 -3.94
N LYS A 220 12.32 12.97 -4.82
CA LYS A 220 13.72 13.25 -5.08
C LYS A 220 13.89 14.46 -6.01
N PRO A 221 14.85 15.36 -5.72
CA PRO A 221 15.22 16.40 -6.66
C PRO A 221 15.63 15.77 -8.00
N LYS A 222 15.24 16.38 -9.13
CA LYS A 222 15.70 16.00 -10.47
C LYS A 222 17.21 16.23 -10.61
N TYR A 223 17.70 17.30 -9.99
CA TYR A 223 19.10 17.67 -9.98
C TYR A 223 19.49 18.25 -8.62
N LYS A 224 20.67 17.91 -8.12
CA LYS A 224 21.24 18.50 -6.90
C LYS A 224 22.75 18.65 -7.04
N TYR A 225 23.29 19.76 -6.53
CA TYR A 225 24.72 20.03 -6.57
C TYR A 225 25.16 20.82 -5.34
N GLY A 226 26.33 20.48 -4.81
CA GLY A 226 26.91 21.07 -3.61
C GLY A 226 27.36 20.01 -2.59
N PRO A 227 28.04 20.42 -1.51
CA PRO A 227 28.64 19.53 -0.52
C PRO A 227 27.59 18.70 0.25
N GLU A 228 28.02 17.60 0.87
CA GLU A 228 27.13 16.77 1.69
C GLU A 228 26.71 17.45 3.00
N ILE A 229 27.59 18.28 3.55
CA ILE A 229 27.32 19.14 4.70
C ILE A 229 27.06 20.55 4.17
N TYR A 230 25.89 21.10 4.46
CA TYR A 230 25.47 22.42 4.04
C TYR A 230 24.53 23.03 5.09
N ASP A 231 24.40 24.36 5.10
CA ASP A 231 23.49 25.09 5.99
C ASP A 231 22.45 25.92 5.24
N THR A 232 22.68 26.19 3.94
CA THR A 232 21.87 27.10 3.15
C THR A 232 21.35 26.41 1.88
N PRO A 233 20.23 25.66 1.97
CA PRO A 233 19.65 25.00 0.80
C PRO A 233 18.98 26.00 -0.15
N ILE A 234 19.32 25.93 -1.43
CA ILE A 234 18.70 26.71 -2.51
C ILE A 234 17.73 25.80 -3.26
N ILE A 235 16.44 26.13 -3.24
CA ILE A 235 15.38 25.24 -3.74
C ILE A 235 14.75 25.86 -4.98
N LEU A 236 14.79 25.14 -6.10
CA LEU A 236 14.17 25.55 -7.36
C LEU A 236 13.11 24.55 -7.80
N TYR A 237 12.17 25.02 -8.61
CA TYR A 237 11.16 24.20 -9.29
C TYR A 237 11.29 24.38 -10.81
N HIS A 238 11.37 23.27 -11.54
CA HIS A 238 11.50 23.25 -12.99
C HIS A 238 10.28 22.59 -13.65
N ASP A 239 9.57 23.37 -14.47
CA ASP A 239 8.40 22.94 -15.24
C ASP A 239 8.34 23.64 -16.60
N ASN A 240 7.90 22.93 -17.65
CA ASN A 240 7.73 23.48 -19.00
C ASN A 240 8.89 24.37 -19.52
N LYS A 241 10.13 23.93 -19.28
CA LYS A 241 11.39 24.64 -19.62
C LYS A 241 11.61 25.97 -18.87
N HIS A 242 10.94 26.16 -17.73
CA HIS A 242 11.04 27.36 -16.90
C HIS A 242 11.42 27.01 -15.45
N PHE A 243 12.26 27.86 -14.83
CA PHE A 243 12.71 27.69 -13.45
C PHE A 243 12.13 28.78 -12.54
N ASP A 244 11.59 28.35 -11.41
CA ASP A 244 11.09 29.22 -10.34
C ASP A 244 11.82 28.99 -9.02
N GLY A 245 11.96 30.05 -8.22
CA GLY A 245 12.54 30.00 -6.88
C GLY A 245 11.50 29.59 -5.83
N VAL A 246 11.86 28.67 -4.94
CA VAL A 246 10.98 28.16 -3.89
C VAL A 246 11.48 28.59 -2.51
N GLN A 247 10.60 29.26 -1.75
CA GLN A 247 10.93 29.78 -0.42
C GLN A 247 10.98 28.70 0.67
N LYS A 248 10.11 27.68 0.60
CA LYS A 248 10.08 26.54 1.52
C LYS A 248 9.77 25.28 0.75
N VAL A 249 10.65 24.28 0.83
CA VAL A 249 10.48 23.00 0.13
C VAL A 249 9.18 22.29 0.51
N GLY A 250 8.75 22.41 1.77
CA GLY A 250 7.48 21.82 2.21
C GLY A 250 6.25 22.40 1.52
N ASN A 251 6.34 23.63 0.99
CA ASN A 251 5.25 24.23 0.22
C ASN A 251 5.06 23.56 -1.14
N ILE A 252 6.14 23.02 -1.73
CA ILE A 252 6.07 22.21 -2.95
C ILE A 252 5.21 20.98 -2.69
N PHE A 253 5.19 20.43 -1.47
CA PHE A 253 4.50 19.17 -1.18
C PHE A 253 3.26 19.34 -0.29
N GLY A 254 2.91 20.57 0.08
CA GLY A 254 1.85 20.85 1.06
C GLY A 254 2.09 20.27 2.46
N GLN A 255 3.29 19.79 2.75
CA GLN A 255 3.67 19.12 4.00
C GLN A 255 5.17 19.33 4.29
N SER A 256 5.58 19.23 5.55
CA SER A 256 7.00 19.32 5.93
C SER A 256 7.85 18.31 5.15
N TYR A 257 9.05 18.73 4.72
CA TYR A 257 9.94 17.91 3.89
C TYR A 257 11.36 17.90 4.44
N CYS A 258 11.99 16.72 4.45
CA CYS A 258 13.35 16.49 4.89
C CYS A 258 14.28 16.39 3.68
N LEU A 259 15.13 17.40 3.48
CA LEU A 259 16.11 17.40 2.37
C LEU A 259 17.13 16.27 2.47
N SER A 260 17.50 15.86 3.68
CA SER A 260 18.55 14.87 3.91
C SER A 260 18.07 13.44 3.72
N CYS A 261 16.81 13.17 4.09
CA CYS A 261 16.17 11.88 3.89
C CYS A 261 15.36 11.83 2.56
N GLU A 262 15.28 12.97 1.85
CA GLU A 262 14.56 13.17 0.59
C GLU A 262 13.10 12.70 0.61
N MET A 263 12.37 13.07 1.66
CA MET A 263 11.00 12.59 1.90
C MET A 263 10.18 13.60 2.73
N VAL A 264 8.85 13.63 2.56
CA VAL A 264 7.95 14.44 3.41
C VAL A 264 7.86 13.86 4.83
N TYR A 265 7.17 14.50 5.76
CA TYR A 265 6.83 13.93 7.06
C TYR A 265 5.68 14.71 7.73
N ASP A 266 4.82 13.99 8.47
CA ASP A 266 3.70 14.58 9.23
C ASP A 266 4.21 15.35 10.47
N LYS A 267 4.98 14.67 11.31
CA LYS A 267 5.52 15.22 12.57
C LYS A 267 6.98 14.84 12.77
N PRO A 268 7.84 15.76 13.27
CA PRO A 268 9.25 15.47 13.60
C PRO A 268 9.45 14.22 14.46
N GLN A 269 8.56 13.97 15.43
CA GLN A 269 8.64 12.83 16.35
C GLN A 269 8.51 11.48 15.63
N LYS A 270 7.65 11.42 14.59
CA LYS A 270 7.35 10.22 13.81
C LYS A 270 8.35 10.00 12.67
N HIS A 271 9.18 10.99 12.35
CA HIS A 271 10.19 10.85 11.31
C HIS A 271 11.27 9.83 11.73
N ASN A 272 11.93 9.25 10.73
CA ASN A 272 12.90 8.17 10.92
C ASN A 272 13.96 8.54 11.98
N ALA A 273 14.07 7.70 13.01
CA ALA A 273 14.99 7.92 14.11
C ALA A 273 16.46 7.93 13.70
N LYS A 274 16.79 7.35 12.54
CA LYS A 274 18.15 7.34 11.98
C LYS A 274 18.45 8.55 11.07
N CYS A 275 17.50 9.45 10.84
CA CYS A 275 17.75 10.62 9.98
C CYS A 275 18.72 11.58 10.68
N CYS A 276 19.80 11.98 10.00
CA CYS A 276 20.83 12.85 10.56
C CYS A 276 20.31 14.25 10.93
N SER A 277 19.25 14.71 10.28
CA SER A 277 18.63 16.01 10.50
C SER A 277 17.62 16.02 11.65
N ARG A 278 17.34 14.85 12.23
CA ARG A 278 16.43 14.69 13.37
C ARG A 278 17.25 14.56 14.65
N CYS A 279 17.07 15.48 15.58
CA CYS A 279 17.72 15.37 16.88
C CYS A 279 17.21 14.14 17.66
N LEU A 280 18.10 13.25 18.08
CA LEU A 280 17.74 12.06 18.89
C LEU A 280 17.20 12.43 20.28
N LYS A 281 17.60 13.60 20.83
CA LYS A 281 17.24 14.04 22.18
C LYS A 281 15.88 14.73 22.24
N CYS A 282 15.61 15.68 21.32
CA CYS A 282 14.39 16.50 21.31
C CYS A 282 13.45 16.26 20.11
N SER A 283 13.83 15.42 19.13
CA SER A 283 13.11 15.14 17.87
C SER A 283 12.96 16.29 16.87
N GLN A 284 13.49 17.48 17.16
CA GLN A 284 13.45 18.62 16.25
C GLN A 284 14.20 18.33 14.94
N MET A 285 13.69 18.88 13.84
CA MET A 285 14.27 18.79 12.51
C MET A 285 15.05 20.06 12.20
N ASP A 286 16.38 20.04 12.33
CA ASP A 286 17.26 21.14 11.90
C ASP A 286 18.73 20.71 11.87
N GLN A 287 19.39 20.82 10.72
CA GLN A 287 20.83 20.59 10.56
C GLN A 287 21.67 21.70 11.20
N SER A 288 21.16 22.93 11.26
CA SER A 288 21.89 24.10 11.77
C SER A 288 22.01 24.13 13.30
N SER A 289 21.19 23.34 13.99
CA SER A 289 21.20 23.24 15.46
C SER A 289 22.31 22.34 16.03
N LEU A 290 23.05 21.62 15.16
CA LEU A 290 24.17 20.76 15.56
C LEU A 290 25.47 21.53 15.84
N ALA A 291 25.57 22.82 15.49
CA ALA A 291 26.84 23.54 15.41
C ALA A 291 26.98 24.82 16.27
N LYS A 292 26.07 25.10 17.22
CA LYS A 292 26.26 26.23 18.16
C LYS A 292 26.44 25.72 19.58
N ARG A 293 27.71 25.41 19.92
CA ARG A 293 28.14 25.23 21.30
C ARG A 293 27.92 26.54 22.05
N LYS A 294 27.07 26.50 23.07
CA LYS A 294 27.19 27.40 24.22
C LYS A 294 27.33 26.52 25.45
N THR A 295 28.15 26.97 26.39
CA THR A 295 28.44 26.39 27.71
C THR A 295 27.14 26.16 28.50
N PHE A 296 26.42 25.08 28.22
CA PHE A 296 25.19 24.69 28.89
C PHE A 296 25.12 23.17 28.91
N ILE A 297 25.06 22.58 30.11
CA ILE A 297 24.83 21.16 30.32
C ILE A 297 23.71 21.04 31.34
N GLU A 298 22.54 20.59 30.90
CA GLU A 298 21.36 20.46 31.76
C GLU A 298 20.78 19.05 31.64
N ASN A 299 20.40 18.47 32.78
CA ASN A 299 19.87 17.12 32.88
C ASN A 299 18.34 17.15 33.06
N ALA A 300 17.61 16.61 32.08
CA ALA A 300 16.19 16.36 32.24
C ALA A 300 15.98 15.12 33.13
N LYS A 301 15.88 15.30 34.46
CA LYS A 301 15.73 14.21 35.45
C LYS A 301 14.65 13.18 35.08
N ILE A 302 13.54 13.62 34.47
CA ILE A 302 12.41 12.75 34.07
C ILE A 302 12.76 11.80 32.90
N ALA A 303 13.67 12.22 32.01
CA ALA A 303 14.08 11.46 30.83
C ALA A 303 15.51 10.89 30.93
N ALA A 304 16.24 11.24 31.99
CA ALA A 304 17.67 10.98 32.20
C ALA A 304 18.56 11.40 31.02
N LYS A 305 18.15 12.45 30.28
CA LYS A 305 18.85 12.96 29.10
C LYS A 305 19.67 14.21 29.43
N THR A 306 20.90 14.25 28.92
CA THR A 306 21.79 15.42 29.00
C THR A 306 21.72 16.24 27.73
N PHE A 307 21.57 17.56 27.83
CA PHE A 307 21.48 18.48 26.68
C PHE A 307 22.62 19.49 26.70
N GLU A 308 23.23 19.72 25.53
CA GLU A 308 24.36 20.67 25.34
C GLU A 308 23.92 22.01 24.70
N ASN A 309 22.61 22.14 24.44
CA ASN A 309 22.01 23.29 23.77
C ASN A 309 20.68 23.62 24.47
N ILE A 310 20.55 24.87 24.94
CA ILE A 310 19.37 25.35 25.66
C ILE A 310 18.10 25.29 24.81
N ASP A 311 18.17 25.59 23.51
CA ASP A 311 17.03 25.54 22.60
C ASP A 311 16.54 24.08 22.45
N CYS A 312 17.48 23.14 22.38
CA CYS A 312 17.18 21.71 22.32
C CYS A 312 16.50 21.21 23.61
N PHE A 313 16.97 21.70 24.77
CA PHE A 313 16.38 21.38 26.07
C PHE A 313 14.97 21.95 26.23
N LEU A 314 14.77 23.24 25.92
CA LEU A 314 13.47 23.89 26.00
C LEU A 314 12.47 23.26 25.03
N HIS A 315 12.89 22.93 23.80
CA HIS A 315 12.04 22.21 22.85
C HIS A 315 11.65 20.82 23.36
N HIS A 316 12.59 20.09 23.96
CA HIS A 316 12.31 18.77 24.54
C HIS A 316 11.23 18.85 25.63
N LEU A 317 11.29 19.85 26.50
CA LEU A 317 10.30 20.07 27.55
C LEU A 317 8.94 20.49 26.98
N ASN A 318 8.92 21.50 26.12
CA ASN A 318 7.70 22.05 25.54
C ASN A 318 6.95 21.04 24.65
N SER A 319 7.68 20.16 23.95
CA SER A 319 7.08 19.11 23.12
C SER A 319 6.59 17.90 23.91
N GLY A 320 6.94 17.78 25.20
CA GLY A 320 6.60 16.61 26.03
C GLY A 320 7.27 15.30 25.56
N PHE A 321 8.38 15.39 24.80
CA PHE A 321 9.02 14.22 24.19
C PHE A 321 9.63 13.24 25.22
N CYS A 322 9.83 13.67 26.47
CA CYS A 322 10.24 12.85 27.60
C CYS A 322 9.31 11.63 27.87
N LYS A 323 8.04 11.73 27.50
CA LYS A 323 7.06 10.63 27.63
C LYS A 323 7.32 9.51 26.62
N ASN A 324 7.87 9.86 25.45
CA ASN A 324 8.04 8.94 24.34
C ASN A 324 9.47 8.38 24.27
N SER A 325 10.46 9.10 24.79
CA SER A 325 11.85 8.70 24.71
C SER A 325 12.64 9.06 25.96
N LYS A 326 13.31 8.05 26.51
CA LYS A 326 14.18 8.13 27.69
C LYS A 326 15.58 7.63 27.36
N GLN A 327 16.54 7.98 28.21
CA GLN A 327 17.90 7.47 28.14
C GLN A 327 18.13 6.49 29.31
N CYS A 328 18.78 5.37 29.04
CA CYS A 328 19.16 4.43 30.09
C CYS A 328 20.36 4.98 30.86
N GLU A 329 20.26 5.05 32.19
CA GLU A 329 21.35 5.53 33.06
C GLU A 329 22.56 4.57 33.08
N LYS A 330 22.36 3.28 32.79
CA LYS A 330 23.41 2.25 32.84
C LYS A 330 24.23 2.16 31.55
N CYS A 331 23.57 2.13 30.40
CA CYS A 331 24.23 1.96 29.10
C CYS A 331 24.20 3.21 28.21
N GLY A 332 23.53 4.29 28.64
CA GLY A 332 23.40 5.52 27.88
C GLY A 332 22.50 5.42 26.65
N GLU A 333 21.92 4.26 26.33
CA GLU A 333 21.07 4.12 25.13
C GLU A 333 19.77 4.93 25.26
N ILE A 334 19.45 5.69 24.21
CA ILE A 334 18.17 6.37 24.08
C ILE A 334 17.17 5.41 23.45
N TYR A 335 16.08 5.14 24.17
CA TYR A 335 15.06 4.17 23.77
C TYR A 335 13.67 4.80 23.68
N ASN A 336 12.79 4.17 22.89
CA ASN A 336 11.38 4.52 22.81
C ASN A 336 10.61 3.79 23.92
N VAL A 337 9.84 4.54 24.72
CA VAL A 337 9.13 4.00 25.90
C VAL A 337 8.03 3.03 25.49
N HIS A 338 7.25 3.36 24.47
CA HIS A 338 6.15 2.51 24.00
C HIS A 338 6.66 1.16 23.49
N ASP A 339 7.70 1.17 22.65
CA ASP A 339 8.23 -0.07 22.08
C ASP A 339 8.90 -0.97 23.13
N ASN A 340 9.45 -0.38 24.19
CA ASN A 340 10.08 -1.12 25.29
C ASN A 340 9.09 -1.54 26.39
N ASN A 341 7.82 -1.13 26.29
CA ASN A 341 6.74 -1.58 27.18
C ASN A 341 5.78 -2.58 26.50
N ARG A 342 5.96 -2.85 25.20
CA ARG A 342 5.17 -3.85 24.48
C ARG A 342 5.40 -5.25 25.05
N ASN A 343 4.40 -6.13 24.87
CA ASN A 343 4.43 -7.54 25.28
C ASN A 343 4.70 -7.76 26.78
N GLY A 344 4.30 -6.81 27.64
CA GLY A 344 4.47 -6.93 29.09
C GLY A 344 5.87 -6.59 29.61
N ARG A 345 6.78 -6.08 28.76
CA ARG A 345 8.06 -5.54 29.21
C ARG A 345 7.85 -4.28 30.06
N LYS A 346 8.74 -4.07 31.02
CA LYS A 346 8.74 -2.89 31.91
C LYS A 346 9.93 -2.00 31.59
N GLY A 347 10.03 -1.54 30.34
CA GLY A 347 11.06 -0.63 29.88
C GLY A 347 12.28 -1.30 29.26
N HIS A 348 13.34 -0.50 29.10
CA HIS A 348 14.59 -0.93 28.47
C HIS A 348 15.33 -1.94 29.35
N VAL A 349 15.88 -2.98 28.72
CA VAL A 349 16.81 -3.93 29.34
C VAL A 349 18.10 -3.84 28.55
N CYS A 350 19.21 -3.54 29.25
CA CYS A 350 20.51 -3.42 28.62
C CYS A 350 20.90 -4.72 27.88
N LEU A 351 21.66 -4.58 26.79
CA LEU A 351 22.13 -5.66 25.90
C LEU A 351 21.06 -6.28 25.00
N GLU A 352 19.77 -6.11 25.30
CA GLU A 352 18.71 -6.62 24.44
C GLU A 352 18.33 -5.64 23.34
N LYS A 353 18.12 -6.16 22.12
CA LYS A 353 17.68 -5.37 20.96
C LYS A 353 16.43 -5.98 20.35
N TYR A 354 15.56 -5.12 19.84
CA TYR A 354 14.37 -5.58 19.11
C TYR A 354 14.79 -6.29 17.82
N CYS A 355 14.34 -7.52 17.66
CA CYS A 355 14.56 -8.32 16.46
C CYS A 355 13.30 -8.38 15.61
N GLY A 356 13.35 -7.78 14.42
CA GLY A 356 12.25 -7.83 13.44
C GLY A 356 11.97 -9.21 12.84
N LYS A 357 12.82 -10.22 13.10
CA LYS A 357 12.59 -11.61 12.63
C LYS A 357 11.67 -12.37 13.58
N CYS A 358 11.97 -12.41 14.87
CA CYS A 358 11.14 -13.07 15.88
C CYS A 358 10.07 -12.16 16.51
N GLY A 359 10.15 -10.84 16.25
CA GLY A 359 9.21 -9.85 16.77
C GLY A 359 9.34 -9.61 18.28
N ASP A 360 10.52 -9.81 18.85
CA ASP A 360 10.77 -9.61 20.29
C ASP A 360 12.16 -9.06 20.56
N TYR A 361 12.38 -8.63 21.80
CA TYR A 361 13.69 -8.21 22.31
C TYR A 361 14.46 -9.41 22.82
N HIS A 362 15.72 -9.52 22.39
CA HIS A 362 16.66 -10.47 22.95
C HIS A 362 18.09 -9.96 22.77
N ASP A 363 19.02 -10.53 23.51
CA ASP A 363 20.45 -10.31 23.30
C ASP A 363 20.84 -10.85 21.92
N PRO A 364 21.42 -10.03 21.02
CA PRO A 364 21.92 -10.51 19.73
C PRO A 364 22.94 -11.65 19.85
N LYS A 365 23.75 -11.68 20.91
CA LYS A 365 24.78 -12.70 21.13
C LYS A 365 24.21 -14.06 21.51
N ARG A 366 23.04 -14.10 22.14
CA ARG A 366 22.34 -15.37 22.47
C ARG A 366 21.70 -16.03 21.25
N GLY A 367 21.66 -15.34 20.11
CA GLY A 367 20.99 -15.78 18.91
C GLY A 367 19.48 -15.49 18.91
N CYS A 368 18.86 -15.68 17.76
CA CYS A 368 17.41 -15.50 17.56
C CYS A 368 16.77 -16.87 17.40
N TYR A 369 15.59 -17.12 17.96
CA TYR A 369 14.93 -18.43 17.91
C TYR A 369 13.49 -18.33 17.41
N ILE A 370 13.01 -19.38 16.74
CA ILE A 370 11.60 -19.54 16.40
C ILE A 370 10.82 -19.66 17.71
N ARG A 371 9.76 -18.87 17.83
CA ARG A 371 8.98 -18.81 19.06
C ARG A 371 7.90 -19.87 19.11
N PRO A 372 7.73 -20.56 20.26
CA PRO A 372 6.50 -21.27 20.54
C PRO A 372 5.30 -20.34 20.45
N LEU A 373 4.17 -20.85 19.96
CA LEU A 373 2.92 -20.09 19.88
C LEU A 373 2.06 -20.37 21.10
N LYS A 374 1.39 -19.34 21.60
CA LYS A 374 0.35 -19.51 22.62
C LYS A 374 -0.97 -19.90 21.92
N PRO A 375 -1.72 -20.88 22.43
CA PRO A 375 -3.06 -21.18 21.96
C PRO A 375 -3.93 -19.91 21.99
N LYS A 376 -4.73 -19.69 20.95
CA LYS A 376 -5.64 -18.54 20.88
C LYS A 376 -6.99 -18.88 21.51
N GLN A 377 -7.58 -17.91 22.21
CA GLN A 377 -8.98 -17.97 22.62
C GLN A 377 -9.87 -17.95 21.38
N ARG A 378 -10.99 -18.69 21.45
CA ARG A 378 -11.84 -18.96 20.29
C ARG A 378 -13.14 -18.20 20.37
N ASP A 379 -13.47 -17.56 19.27
CA ASP A 379 -14.79 -16.97 19.08
C ASP A 379 -15.52 -17.81 18.03
N PRO A 380 -16.83 -18.06 18.23
CA PRO A 380 -17.65 -18.70 17.21
C PRO A 380 -17.63 -17.88 15.91
N TYR A 381 -17.63 -18.56 14.78
CA TYR A 381 -17.62 -17.95 13.45
C TYR A 381 -18.51 -18.74 12.49
N ARG A 382 -19.00 -18.07 11.45
CA ARG A 382 -19.82 -18.65 10.38
C ARG A 382 -18.93 -19.19 9.28
N LEU A 383 -19.30 -20.35 8.74
CA LEU A 383 -18.73 -20.94 7.52
C LEU A 383 -19.72 -20.76 6.36
N VAL A 384 -19.19 -20.40 5.21
CA VAL A 384 -19.91 -20.44 3.93
C VAL A 384 -19.04 -21.20 2.93
N ALA A 385 -19.57 -22.22 2.29
CA ALA A 385 -18.98 -22.82 1.11
C ALA A 385 -19.72 -22.27 -0.11
N PHE A 386 -19.01 -21.91 -1.17
CA PHE A 386 -19.63 -21.46 -2.40
C PHE A 386 -18.86 -21.96 -3.62
N ASP A 387 -19.58 -22.07 -4.72
CA ASP A 387 -19.08 -22.42 -6.03
C ASP A 387 -19.83 -21.57 -7.07
N LEU A 388 -19.16 -21.21 -8.16
CA LEU A 388 -19.81 -20.48 -9.25
C LEU A 388 -19.59 -21.16 -10.58
N GLU A 389 -20.59 -20.99 -11.44
CA GLU A 389 -20.53 -21.40 -12.83
C GLU A 389 -20.57 -20.18 -13.75
N THR A 390 -19.88 -20.31 -14.88
CA THR A 390 -19.73 -19.20 -15.84
C THR A 390 -20.02 -19.65 -17.26
N MET A 391 -20.61 -18.75 -18.03
CA MET A 391 -20.70 -18.88 -19.48
C MET A 391 -19.47 -18.24 -20.14
N GLN A 392 -19.05 -18.79 -21.29
CA GLN A 392 -17.94 -18.27 -22.11
C GLN A 392 -18.38 -17.93 -23.56
N HIS A 393 -19.61 -17.47 -23.72
CA HIS A 393 -20.20 -17.23 -25.05
C HIS A 393 -19.69 -15.94 -25.71
N LYS A 394 -19.23 -14.95 -24.94
CA LYS A 394 -18.73 -13.64 -25.44
C LYS A 394 -17.23 -13.67 -25.73
N ILE A 395 -16.85 -13.26 -26.94
CA ILE A 395 -15.44 -13.07 -27.36
C ILE A 395 -15.03 -11.62 -27.06
N THR A 396 -13.98 -11.43 -26.26
CA THR A 396 -13.45 -10.10 -25.92
C THR A 396 -12.26 -9.68 -26.77
N ASN A 397 -11.52 -10.64 -27.33
CA ASN A 397 -10.45 -10.37 -28.27
C ASN A 397 -10.50 -11.37 -29.43
N PRO A 398 -11.06 -10.98 -30.59
CA PRO A 398 -11.17 -11.85 -31.75
C PRO A 398 -9.82 -12.38 -32.25
N ALA A 399 -8.78 -11.53 -32.22
CA ALA A 399 -7.44 -11.90 -32.71
C ALA A 399 -6.76 -13.00 -31.88
N LYS A 400 -7.14 -13.15 -30.60
CA LYS A 400 -6.61 -14.17 -29.69
C LYS A 400 -7.64 -15.25 -29.34
N GLN A 401 -8.83 -15.21 -29.96
CA GLN A 401 -9.99 -16.03 -29.59
C GLN A 401 -10.29 -16.02 -28.07
N GLN A 402 -9.99 -14.91 -27.40
CA GLN A 402 -10.14 -14.81 -25.95
C GLN A 402 -11.61 -14.61 -25.60
N ARG A 403 -12.13 -15.45 -24.70
CA ARG A 403 -13.50 -15.39 -24.18
C ARG A 403 -13.52 -14.79 -22.77
N ILE A 404 -14.63 -14.15 -22.41
CA ILE A 404 -14.87 -13.67 -21.04
C ILE A 404 -15.74 -14.65 -20.28
N HIS A 405 -15.44 -14.82 -19.00
CA HIS A 405 -16.27 -15.56 -18.06
C HIS A 405 -17.38 -14.65 -17.53
N GLU A 406 -18.62 -15.04 -17.71
CA GLU A 406 -19.79 -14.34 -17.17
C GLU A 406 -20.52 -15.28 -16.21
N THR A 407 -20.54 -14.92 -14.92
CA THR A 407 -21.18 -15.74 -13.88
C THR A 407 -22.69 -15.79 -14.09
N ASN A 408 -23.22 -16.99 -14.25
CA ASN A 408 -24.63 -17.25 -14.51
C ASN A 408 -25.32 -17.99 -13.36
N PHE A 409 -24.55 -18.65 -12.50
CA PHE A 409 -25.07 -19.39 -11.35
C PHE A 409 -24.05 -19.42 -10.21
N ILE A 410 -24.52 -19.31 -8.98
CA ILE A 410 -23.73 -19.45 -7.76
C ILE A 410 -24.57 -20.24 -6.76
N ALA A 411 -23.99 -21.28 -6.18
CA ALA A 411 -24.53 -21.94 -5.00
C ALA A 411 -23.73 -21.53 -3.76
N ALA A 412 -24.40 -21.40 -2.63
CA ALA A 412 -23.77 -21.12 -1.36
C ALA A 412 -24.42 -21.95 -0.24
N LYS A 413 -23.61 -22.70 0.51
CA LYS A 413 -24.03 -23.44 1.69
C LYS A 413 -23.46 -22.80 2.96
N ILE A 414 -24.28 -22.68 4.01
CA ILE A 414 -23.96 -21.94 5.24
C ILE A 414 -24.03 -22.88 6.43
N VAL A 415 -23.01 -22.82 7.29
CA VAL A 415 -23.00 -23.49 8.59
C VAL A 415 -22.60 -22.49 9.68
N CYS A 416 -23.34 -22.51 10.78
CA CYS A 416 -23.15 -21.58 11.88
C CYS A 416 -23.20 -22.29 13.25
N PRO A 417 -22.48 -21.77 14.26
CA PRO A 417 -22.54 -22.30 15.63
C PRO A 417 -23.90 -22.15 16.31
N LYS A 418 -24.71 -21.16 15.91
CA LYS A 418 -26.12 -20.98 16.31
C LYS A 418 -26.95 -20.67 15.06
N PHE A 419 -28.26 -20.55 15.23
CA PHE A 419 -29.20 -20.23 14.14
C PHE A 419 -28.82 -18.90 13.42
N CYS A 420 -28.49 -19.00 12.13
CA CYS A 420 -28.16 -17.88 11.24
C CYS A 420 -29.31 -17.53 10.28
N GLY A 421 -30.54 -17.83 10.69
CA GLY A 421 -31.72 -17.81 9.82
C GLY A 421 -32.15 -19.22 9.39
N PRO A 422 -33.27 -19.34 8.66
CA PRO A 422 -33.82 -20.64 8.25
C PRO A 422 -33.05 -21.26 7.08
N HIS A 423 -32.52 -20.45 6.15
CA HIS A 423 -31.89 -20.95 4.93
C HIS A 423 -30.43 -21.40 5.18
N ARG A 424 -30.06 -22.56 4.63
CA ARG A 424 -28.71 -23.14 4.67
C ARG A 424 -28.10 -23.23 3.27
N THR A 425 -28.89 -23.55 2.25
CA THR A 425 -28.47 -23.61 0.85
C THR A 425 -29.21 -22.53 0.05
N ILE A 426 -28.45 -21.55 -0.44
CA ILE A 426 -28.97 -20.39 -1.17
C ILE A 426 -28.31 -20.37 -2.55
N THR A 427 -29.11 -20.13 -3.59
CA THR A 427 -28.58 -19.98 -4.96
C THR A 427 -28.86 -18.61 -5.52
N PHE A 428 -27.94 -18.14 -6.35
CA PHE A 428 -28.04 -16.90 -7.12
C PHE A 428 -27.95 -17.28 -8.59
N SER A 429 -29.00 -17.05 -9.37
CA SER A 429 -29.06 -17.56 -10.74
C SER A 429 -29.67 -16.55 -11.69
N HIS A 430 -29.22 -16.58 -12.94
CA HIS A 430 -29.78 -15.74 -14.00
C HIS A 430 -31.18 -16.23 -14.42
N GLN A 431 -31.36 -17.54 -14.47
CA GLN A 431 -32.62 -18.20 -14.82
C GLN A 431 -33.21 -18.94 -13.62
N ASN A 432 -34.52 -19.13 -13.65
CA ASN A 432 -35.25 -19.88 -12.63
C ASN A 432 -35.18 -21.39 -12.89
N TYR A 433 -35.29 -22.17 -11.82
CA TYR A 433 -35.40 -23.62 -11.81
C TYR A 433 -36.39 -24.03 -10.72
N ASN A 434 -37.05 -25.17 -10.88
CA ASN A 434 -38.19 -25.61 -10.08
C ASN A 434 -37.92 -26.91 -9.32
N ASP A 435 -37.23 -27.88 -9.92
CA ASP A 435 -37.19 -29.26 -9.41
C ASP A 435 -36.05 -29.48 -8.40
N THR A 436 -34.94 -28.77 -8.56
CA THR A 436 -33.81 -28.84 -7.62
C THR A 436 -34.18 -28.23 -6.26
N THR A 437 -34.01 -28.99 -5.19
CA THR A 437 -34.34 -28.55 -3.82
C THR A 437 -33.28 -27.60 -3.27
N THR A 438 -33.68 -26.37 -2.94
CA THR A 438 -32.85 -25.37 -2.26
C THR A 438 -33.69 -24.57 -1.27
N ASP A 439 -33.08 -24.05 -0.21
CA ASP A 439 -33.84 -23.34 0.83
C ASP A 439 -34.28 -21.94 0.36
N HIS A 440 -33.49 -21.31 -0.50
CA HIS A 440 -33.79 -19.98 -1.03
C HIS A 440 -33.16 -19.74 -2.39
N LYS A 441 -33.95 -19.19 -3.31
CA LYS A 441 -33.56 -18.91 -4.70
C LYS A 441 -33.60 -17.42 -4.97
N ILE A 442 -32.48 -16.84 -5.38
CA ILE A 442 -32.36 -15.43 -5.74
C ILE A 442 -32.14 -15.34 -7.24
N ILE A 443 -33.20 -15.00 -7.97
CA ILE A 443 -33.12 -14.78 -9.41
C ILE A 443 -32.64 -13.35 -9.66
N SER A 444 -31.51 -13.22 -10.36
CA SER A 444 -30.87 -11.92 -10.62
C SER A 444 -30.22 -11.91 -11.99
N GLN A 445 -30.36 -10.78 -12.69
CA GLN A 445 -29.63 -10.52 -13.94
C GLN A 445 -28.11 -10.50 -13.73
N ASN A 446 -27.67 -10.20 -12.50
CA ASN A 446 -26.27 -10.26 -12.08
C ASN A 446 -26.13 -11.13 -10.81
N PRO A 447 -26.00 -12.46 -10.96
CA PRO A 447 -25.88 -13.39 -9.83
C PRO A 447 -24.68 -13.07 -8.93
N LEU A 448 -23.55 -12.69 -9.53
CA LEU A 448 -22.32 -12.35 -8.81
C LEU A 448 -22.50 -11.11 -7.92
N GLU A 449 -23.19 -10.09 -8.41
CA GLU A 449 -23.57 -8.92 -7.61
C GLU A 449 -24.50 -9.28 -6.47
N ALA A 450 -25.54 -10.07 -6.74
CA ALA A 450 -26.49 -10.48 -5.71
C ALA A 450 -25.79 -11.29 -4.60
N PHE A 451 -24.89 -12.21 -4.96
CA PHE A 451 -24.08 -12.95 -4.00
C PHE A 451 -23.16 -12.04 -3.17
N ALA A 452 -22.46 -11.10 -3.82
CA ALA A 452 -21.58 -10.17 -3.13
C ALA A 452 -22.34 -9.28 -2.13
N LEU A 453 -23.50 -8.75 -2.52
CA LEU A 453 -24.35 -7.95 -1.64
C LEU A 453 -24.91 -8.77 -0.48
N TRP A 454 -25.35 -9.99 -0.76
CA TRP A 454 -25.86 -10.92 0.26
C TRP A 454 -24.80 -11.22 1.34
N VAL A 455 -23.57 -11.53 0.92
CA VAL A 455 -22.44 -11.75 1.84
C VAL A 455 -22.16 -10.50 2.69
N LEU A 456 -22.27 -9.31 2.11
CA LEU A 456 -21.90 -8.05 2.77
C LEU A 456 -22.98 -7.56 3.75
N TYR A 457 -24.25 -7.69 3.39
CA TYR A 457 -25.34 -6.93 4.02
C TYR A 457 -26.48 -7.81 4.57
N ASP A 458 -26.73 -8.98 3.99
CA ASP A 458 -27.92 -9.78 4.34
C ASP A 458 -27.62 -10.86 5.38
N LEU A 459 -26.36 -11.29 5.46
CA LEU A 459 -25.90 -12.20 6.49
C LEU A 459 -26.00 -11.56 7.90
N PRO A 460 -26.41 -12.30 8.95
CA PRO A 460 -26.51 -11.74 10.30
C PRO A 460 -25.15 -11.29 10.87
N ASN A 461 -25.12 -10.13 11.52
CA ASN A 461 -23.90 -9.46 11.98
C ASN A 461 -23.25 -10.08 13.25
N ASN A 462 -23.69 -11.26 13.68
CA ASN A 462 -23.32 -11.85 14.97
C ASN A 462 -21.96 -12.55 14.94
N TYR A 463 -21.46 -12.91 13.75
CA TYR A 463 -20.28 -13.73 13.58
C TYR A 463 -19.38 -13.21 12.46
N ASP A 464 -18.06 -13.31 12.67
CA ASP A 464 -17.12 -13.30 11.56
C ASP A 464 -17.48 -14.44 10.59
N THR A 465 -17.37 -14.17 9.30
CA THR A 465 -17.77 -15.09 8.23
C THR A 465 -16.55 -15.53 7.44
N TYR A 466 -16.30 -16.84 7.40
CA TYR A 466 -15.23 -17.47 6.64
C TYR A 466 -15.85 -18.19 5.44
N ILE A 467 -15.48 -17.75 4.24
CA ILE A 467 -16.07 -18.15 2.98
C ILE A 467 -15.04 -18.96 2.19
N TYR A 468 -15.42 -20.13 1.72
CA TYR A 468 -14.55 -21.06 1.03
C TYR A 468 -15.10 -21.41 -0.34
N SER A 469 -14.25 -21.33 -1.35
CA SER A 469 -14.43 -22.05 -2.61
C SER A 469 -13.29 -23.05 -2.80
N HIS A 470 -13.46 -24.00 -3.71
CA HIS A 470 -12.46 -25.04 -3.94
C HIS A 470 -11.66 -24.75 -5.20
N PHE A 471 -10.36 -24.51 -5.04
CA PHE A 471 -9.47 -23.99 -6.10
C PHE A 471 -9.84 -22.58 -6.61
N GLY A 472 -10.80 -21.92 -5.98
CA GLY A 472 -11.31 -20.62 -6.43
C GLY A 472 -10.35 -19.45 -6.23
N GLY A 473 -9.21 -19.66 -5.57
CA GLY A 473 -8.13 -18.67 -5.50
C GLY A 473 -7.57 -18.26 -6.87
N ARG A 474 -7.83 -19.05 -7.92
CA ARG A 474 -7.47 -18.72 -9.31
C ARG A 474 -8.68 -18.43 -10.19
N PHE A 475 -9.89 -18.56 -9.66
CA PHE A 475 -11.13 -18.49 -10.43
C PHE A 475 -12.23 -17.76 -9.66
N ASP A 476 -13.00 -18.46 -8.83
CA ASP A 476 -14.19 -17.96 -8.15
C ASP A 476 -13.93 -16.67 -7.37
N MET A 477 -12.89 -16.68 -6.53
CA MET A 477 -12.54 -15.56 -5.67
C MET A 477 -12.08 -14.34 -6.49
N VAL A 478 -11.56 -14.54 -7.70
CA VAL A 478 -11.12 -13.47 -8.59
C VAL A 478 -12.32 -12.69 -9.13
N LEU A 479 -13.39 -13.41 -9.51
CA LEU A 479 -14.64 -12.80 -9.95
C LEU A 479 -15.35 -12.09 -8.80
N VAL A 480 -15.42 -12.72 -7.62
CA VAL A 480 -15.97 -12.07 -6.42
C VAL A 480 -15.17 -10.83 -6.05
N PHE A 481 -13.84 -10.86 -6.14
CA PHE A 481 -12.98 -9.70 -5.89
C PHE A 481 -13.32 -8.53 -6.81
N GLU A 482 -13.49 -8.76 -8.11
CA GLU A 482 -13.89 -7.72 -9.07
C GLU A 482 -15.22 -7.07 -8.64
N LYS A 483 -16.20 -7.89 -8.23
CA LYS A 483 -17.50 -7.39 -7.81
C LYS A 483 -17.44 -6.61 -6.50
N LEU A 484 -16.70 -7.10 -5.50
CA LEU A 484 -16.47 -6.35 -4.26
C LEU A 484 -15.78 -5.01 -4.56
N TYR A 485 -14.76 -5.00 -5.43
CA TYR A 485 -14.07 -3.78 -5.83
C TYR A 485 -15.01 -2.75 -6.49
N SER A 486 -15.94 -3.20 -7.32
CA SER A 486 -16.98 -2.33 -7.92
C SER A 486 -17.91 -1.68 -6.88
N GLN A 487 -18.02 -2.26 -5.69
CA GLN A 487 -18.78 -1.72 -4.54
C GLN A 487 -17.94 -0.76 -3.67
N ASN A 488 -16.82 -0.24 -4.20
CA ASN A 488 -15.86 0.61 -3.49
C ASN A 488 -15.27 -0.05 -2.24
N LEU A 489 -15.19 -1.38 -2.21
CA LEU A 489 -14.47 -2.13 -1.19
C LEU A 489 -13.03 -2.35 -1.62
N ASN A 490 -12.11 -2.24 -0.66
CA ASN A 490 -10.71 -2.59 -0.86
C ASN A 490 -10.30 -3.72 0.12
N PRO A 491 -10.59 -4.99 -0.21
CA PRO A 491 -10.22 -6.11 0.64
C PRO A 491 -8.70 -6.23 0.84
N GLU A 492 -8.27 -6.66 2.02
CA GLU A 492 -6.89 -7.09 2.26
C GLU A 492 -6.63 -8.41 1.52
N LEU A 493 -5.62 -8.46 0.65
CA LEU A 493 -5.32 -9.63 -0.19
C LEU A 493 -4.01 -10.29 0.21
N ILE A 494 -4.01 -11.62 0.32
CA ILE A 494 -2.81 -12.45 0.43
C ILE A 494 -2.73 -13.32 -0.82
N MET A 495 -1.62 -13.19 -1.56
CA MET A 495 -1.46 -13.81 -2.88
C MET A 495 -0.10 -14.50 -3.04
N LYS A 496 -0.05 -15.52 -3.89
CA LYS A 496 1.20 -16.08 -4.44
C LYS A 496 1.10 -16.09 -5.96
N GLY A 497 1.82 -15.18 -6.62
CA GLY A 497 1.61 -14.92 -8.04
C GLY A 497 0.16 -14.49 -8.28
N ASN A 498 -0.51 -15.12 -9.25
CA ASN A 498 -1.91 -14.82 -9.59
C ASN A 498 -2.94 -15.59 -8.74
N LYS A 499 -2.51 -16.40 -7.76
CA LYS A 499 -3.41 -17.15 -6.90
C LYS A 499 -3.70 -16.36 -5.62
N LEU A 500 -4.97 -16.06 -5.38
CA LEU A 500 -5.50 -15.56 -4.10
C LEU A 500 -5.48 -16.70 -3.07
N TYR A 501 -4.87 -16.46 -1.91
CA TYR A 501 -4.90 -17.38 -0.76
C TYR A 501 -5.96 -16.93 0.24
N GLU A 502 -6.07 -15.62 0.44
CA GLU A 502 -7.06 -14.99 1.30
C GLU A 502 -7.46 -13.63 0.72
N MET A 503 -8.75 -13.33 0.81
CA MET A 503 -9.31 -12.00 0.56
C MET A 503 -10.18 -11.63 1.77
N LYS A 504 -9.81 -10.57 2.49
CA LYS A 504 -10.47 -10.17 3.73
C LYS A 504 -11.09 -8.79 3.63
N VAL A 505 -12.40 -8.72 3.87
CA VAL A 505 -13.14 -7.47 4.02
C VAL A 505 -13.28 -7.18 5.52
N THR A 506 -12.64 -6.10 5.97
CA THR A 506 -12.71 -5.67 7.36
C THR A 506 -14.06 -5.05 7.70
N LYS A 507 -14.46 -5.17 8.97
CA LYS A 507 -15.72 -4.62 9.48
C LYS A 507 -15.87 -3.14 9.15
N ARG A 508 -17.01 -2.76 8.57
CA ARG A 508 -17.44 -1.37 8.36
C ARG A 508 -18.61 -1.02 9.30
N PRO A 509 -18.88 0.28 9.55
CA PRO A 509 -20.08 0.69 10.27
C PRO A 509 -21.32 0.12 9.57
N ASN A 510 -22.22 -0.51 10.34
CA ASN A 510 -23.46 -1.12 9.85
C ASN A 510 -23.30 -2.26 8.83
N SER A 511 -22.15 -2.92 8.74
CA SER A 511 -21.94 -4.12 7.92
C SER A 511 -21.74 -5.38 8.77
N ASN A 512 -21.68 -6.53 8.09
CA ASN A 512 -21.17 -7.76 8.69
C ASN A 512 -19.80 -7.55 9.38
N PRO A 513 -19.46 -8.38 10.39
CA PRO A 513 -18.11 -8.49 10.95
C PRO A 513 -17.07 -8.86 9.89
N ASN A 514 -15.90 -9.37 10.29
CA ASN A 514 -14.88 -9.70 9.30
C ASN A 514 -15.40 -10.77 8.34
N ILE A 515 -15.31 -10.51 7.04
CA ILE A 515 -15.60 -11.48 5.98
C ILE A 515 -14.27 -11.90 5.38
N VAL A 516 -13.98 -13.20 5.36
CA VAL A 516 -12.69 -13.76 4.96
C VAL A 516 -12.93 -14.85 3.92
N PHE A 517 -12.61 -14.59 2.66
CA PHE A 517 -12.61 -15.57 1.59
C PHE A 517 -11.28 -16.33 1.56
N ARG A 518 -11.31 -17.65 1.42
CA ARG A 518 -10.13 -18.52 1.32
C ARG A 518 -10.34 -19.62 0.30
N ASP A 519 -9.23 -20.07 -0.28
CA ASP A 519 -9.23 -21.25 -1.15
C ASP A 519 -8.98 -22.51 -0.32
N SER A 520 -10.00 -23.37 -0.25
CA SER A 520 -9.95 -24.64 0.50
C SER A 520 -8.91 -25.62 -0.04
N TYR A 521 -8.55 -25.53 -1.32
CA TYR A 521 -7.52 -26.38 -1.94
C TYR A 521 -6.16 -26.22 -1.27
N ASN A 522 -5.88 -25.05 -0.68
CA ASN A 522 -4.63 -24.84 0.04
C ASN A 522 -4.55 -25.65 1.35
N LEU A 523 -5.69 -26.04 1.91
CA LEU A 523 -5.81 -26.90 3.10
C LEU A 523 -5.99 -28.37 2.72
N MET A 524 -6.71 -28.63 1.63
CA MET A 524 -7.03 -29.97 1.12
C MET A 524 -6.64 -30.06 -0.37
N PRO A 525 -5.35 -30.31 -0.71
CA PRO A 525 -4.81 -30.16 -2.06
C PRO A 525 -5.10 -31.38 -2.95
N MET A 526 -6.38 -31.67 -3.17
CA MET A 526 -6.89 -32.71 -4.05
C MET A 526 -8.16 -32.23 -4.75
N ALA A 527 -8.64 -32.95 -5.77
CA ALA A 527 -9.87 -32.59 -6.47
C ALA A 527 -11.09 -32.73 -5.55
N LEU A 528 -12.13 -31.90 -5.75
CA LEU A 528 -13.35 -31.92 -4.95
C LEU A 528 -13.98 -33.31 -4.84
N ALA A 529 -14.10 -34.02 -5.97
CA ALA A 529 -14.66 -35.38 -6.00
C ALA A 529 -13.82 -36.39 -5.20
N ALA A 530 -12.50 -36.18 -5.06
CA ALA A 530 -11.64 -37.05 -4.26
C ALA A 530 -11.81 -36.82 -2.75
N LEU A 531 -12.40 -35.69 -2.32
CA LEU A 531 -12.66 -35.42 -0.91
C LEU A 531 -13.74 -36.35 -0.33
N VAL A 532 -14.70 -36.79 -1.14
CA VAL A 532 -15.79 -37.70 -0.73
C VAL A 532 -15.23 -39.02 -0.17
N PRO A 533 -14.46 -39.82 -0.92
CA PRO A 533 -13.87 -41.05 -0.38
C PRO A 533 -12.78 -40.77 0.67
N THR A 534 -12.04 -39.66 0.55
CA THR A 534 -10.94 -39.34 1.49
C THR A 534 -11.44 -39.09 2.91
N PHE A 535 -12.59 -38.43 3.06
CA PHE A 535 -13.19 -38.14 4.37
C PHE A 535 -14.38 -39.06 4.72
N GLY A 536 -14.71 -40.03 3.87
CA GLY A 536 -15.88 -40.90 4.06
C GLY A 536 -17.18 -40.11 4.16
N LEU A 537 -17.38 -39.13 3.27
CA LEU A 537 -18.55 -38.24 3.32
C LEU A 537 -19.80 -38.96 2.82
N GLU A 538 -20.89 -38.86 3.58
CA GLU A 538 -22.22 -39.36 3.18
C GLU A 538 -22.94 -38.29 2.32
N VAL A 539 -22.45 -38.11 1.10
CA VAL A 539 -22.98 -37.16 0.10
C VAL A 539 -23.08 -37.83 -1.26
N GLU A 540 -23.92 -37.29 -2.14
CA GLU A 540 -24.04 -37.81 -3.50
C GLU A 540 -22.74 -37.60 -4.30
N ASP A 541 -22.40 -38.58 -5.14
CA ASP A 541 -21.26 -38.46 -6.03
C ASP A 541 -21.45 -37.31 -7.02
N LYS A 542 -20.33 -36.70 -7.40
CA LYS A 542 -20.33 -35.56 -8.31
C LYS A 542 -20.87 -35.97 -9.70
N PRO A 543 -21.99 -35.42 -10.19
CA PRO A 543 -22.54 -35.81 -11.48
C PRO A 543 -21.69 -35.28 -12.64
N PHE A 544 -21.84 -35.89 -13.81
CA PHE A 544 -21.23 -35.39 -15.04
C PHE A 544 -22.01 -34.19 -15.58
N PHE A 545 -21.32 -33.09 -15.86
CA PHE A 545 -21.94 -31.85 -16.33
C PHE A 545 -21.37 -31.40 -17.70
N PRO A 546 -22.22 -31.05 -18.68
CA PRO A 546 -21.79 -30.63 -20.01
C PRO A 546 -21.37 -29.15 -20.00
N HIS A 547 -20.15 -28.86 -19.52
CA HIS A 547 -19.64 -27.49 -19.35
C HIS A 547 -19.75 -26.61 -20.60
N LEU A 548 -19.55 -27.14 -21.82
CA LEU A 548 -19.63 -26.32 -23.05
C LEU A 548 -21.08 -26.03 -23.49
N SER A 549 -22.05 -26.74 -22.92
CA SER A 549 -23.48 -26.48 -23.11
C SER A 549 -23.99 -25.33 -22.24
N ASN A 550 -23.20 -24.82 -21.28
CA ASN A 550 -23.56 -23.64 -20.49
C ASN A 550 -23.49 -22.34 -21.33
N ARG A 551 -24.53 -22.11 -22.13
CA ARG A 551 -24.67 -20.98 -23.05
C ARG A 551 -26.09 -20.42 -23.02
N PRO A 552 -26.28 -19.10 -23.24
CA PRO A 552 -27.59 -18.46 -23.19
C PRO A 552 -28.66 -19.13 -24.08
N GLU A 553 -28.27 -19.67 -25.22
CA GLU A 553 -29.20 -20.23 -26.21
C GLU A 553 -29.85 -21.56 -25.77
N ASN A 554 -29.26 -22.22 -24.77
CA ASN A 554 -29.67 -23.53 -24.27
C ASN A 554 -30.59 -23.45 -23.04
N TYR A 555 -30.69 -22.29 -22.40
CA TYR A 555 -31.57 -22.08 -21.24
C TYR A 555 -33.04 -22.23 -21.62
N GLY A 556 -33.85 -22.81 -20.73
CA GLY A 556 -35.26 -23.08 -20.95
C GLY A 556 -35.57 -24.12 -22.04
N LYS A 557 -34.55 -24.84 -22.52
CA LYS A 557 -34.68 -25.86 -23.58
C LYS A 557 -34.17 -27.22 -23.12
N ARG A 558 -34.77 -28.27 -23.67
CA ARG A 558 -34.23 -29.63 -23.59
C ARG A 558 -33.18 -29.80 -24.67
N ILE A 559 -31.96 -30.14 -24.26
CA ILE A 559 -30.82 -30.36 -25.16
C ILE A 559 -30.30 -31.80 -25.03
N PHE A 560 -29.50 -32.23 -26.01
CA PHE A 560 -28.80 -33.51 -26.01
C PHE A 560 -27.31 -33.25 -26.17
N PRO A 561 -26.58 -32.99 -25.06
CA PRO A 561 -25.16 -32.64 -25.12
C PRO A 561 -24.32 -33.79 -25.68
N THR A 562 -23.32 -33.46 -26.50
CA THR A 562 -22.40 -34.46 -27.06
C THR A 562 -21.27 -34.77 -26.08
N LYS A 563 -20.46 -35.80 -26.33
CA LYS A 563 -19.26 -36.10 -25.50
C LYS A 563 -18.29 -34.90 -25.42
N GLU A 564 -18.21 -34.09 -26.46
CA GLU A 564 -17.38 -32.89 -26.51
C GLU A 564 -17.87 -31.84 -25.50
N ASP A 565 -19.18 -31.74 -25.29
CA ASP A 565 -19.77 -30.77 -24.36
C ASP A 565 -19.36 -31.04 -22.90
N TYR A 566 -19.06 -32.30 -22.56
CA TYR A 566 -18.55 -32.73 -21.26
C TYR A 566 -17.02 -32.64 -21.14
N LEU A 567 -16.31 -32.16 -22.18
CA LEU A 567 -14.86 -32.15 -22.24
C LEU A 567 -14.24 -33.55 -22.06
N ALA A 568 -14.89 -34.57 -22.62
CA ALA A 568 -14.51 -35.96 -22.40
C ALA A 568 -13.03 -36.23 -22.70
N ASP A 569 -12.45 -35.60 -23.73
CA ASP A 569 -11.05 -35.81 -24.15
C ASP A 569 -10.02 -35.30 -23.13
N GLY A 570 -10.43 -34.40 -22.23
CA GLY A 570 -9.61 -33.93 -21.12
C GLY A 570 -9.69 -34.82 -19.86
N MET A 571 -10.54 -35.84 -19.84
CA MET A 571 -10.71 -36.71 -18.67
C MET A 571 -9.58 -37.73 -18.55
N MET A 572 -9.18 -38.02 -17.31
CA MET A 572 -8.22 -39.09 -17.02
C MET A 572 -8.79 -40.47 -17.41
N PRO A 573 -7.95 -41.46 -17.79
CA PRO A 573 -8.43 -42.73 -18.36
C PRO A 573 -9.42 -43.53 -17.49
N THR A 574 -9.33 -43.45 -16.16
CA THR A 574 -10.30 -44.08 -15.25
C THR A 574 -11.66 -43.40 -15.35
N LYS A 575 -11.69 -42.08 -15.11
CA LYS A 575 -12.91 -41.27 -15.17
C LYS A 575 -13.54 -41.23 -16.57
N ARG A 576 -12.72 -41.30 -17.63
CA ARG A 576 -13.21 -41.40 -19.01
C ARG A 576 -14.02 -42.66 -19.25
N ARG A 577 -13.60 -43.81 -18.71
CA ARG A 577 -14.35 -45.07 -18.83
C ARG A 577 -15.68 -45.02 -18.08
N GLU A 578 -15.68 -44.45 -16.86
CA GLU A 578 -16.91 -44.21 -16.09
C GLU A 578 -17.87 -43.29 -16.85
N PHE A 579 -17.35 -42.20 -17.42
CA PHE A 579 -18.10 -41.26 -18.25
C PHE A 579 -18.68 -41.93 -19.51
N ASP A 580 -17.88 -42.70 -20.25
CA ASP A 580 -18.34 -43.32 -21.49
C ASP A 580 -19.49 -44.31 -21.22
N ASN A 581 -19.40 -45.13 -20.17
CA ASN A 581 -20.50 -46.01 -19.76
C ASN A 581 -21.76 -45.22 -19.40
N TRP A 582 -21.60 -44.21 -18.52
CA TRP A 582 -22.71 -43.33 -18.13
C TRP A 582 -23.33 -42.61 -19.33
N TYR A 583 -22.52 -42.13 -20.27
CA TYR A 583 -22.99 -41.41 -21.46
C TYR A 583 -23.79 -42.32 -22.39
N GLU A 584 -23.35 -43.56 -22.64
CA GLU A 584 -24.11 -44.47 -23.49
C GLU A 584 -25.50 -44.79 -22.92
N GLU A 585 -25.62 -44.86 -21.60
CA GLU A 585 -26.89 -45.05 -20.89
C GLU A 585 -27.79 -43.79 -20.92
N ASN A 586 -27.20 -42.60 -20.92
CA ASN A 586 -27.92 -41.34 -20.72
C ASN A 586 -28.02 -40.43 -21.96
N LYS A 587 -27.38 -40.77 -23.10
CA LYS A 587 -27.33 -39.93 -24.32
C LYS A 587 -28.69 -39.60 -24.95
N HIS A 588 -29.72 -40.40 -24.67
CA HIS A 588 -31.08 -40.20 -25.18
C HIS A 588 -32.01 -39.53 -24.17
N THR A 589 -31.51 -39.20 -22.97
CA THR A 589 -32.26 -38.48 -21.95
C THR A 589 -32.13 -36.98 -22.19
N PRO A 590 -33.25 -36.24 -22.29
CA PRO A 590 -33.20 -34.80 -22.52
C PRO A 590 -32.60 -34.09 -21.30
N PHE A 591 -31.57 -33.29 -21.53
CA PHE A 591 -30.89 -32.50 -20.50
C PHE A 591 -31.54 -31.11 -20.39
N LEU A 592 -32.02 -30.76 -19.19
CA LEU A 592 -32.51 -29.43 -18.86
C LEU A 592 -31.39 -28.66 -18.15
N LEU A 593 -30.82 -27.66 -18.86
CA LEU A 593 -29.64 -26.94 -18.36
C LEU A 593 -29.91 -26.25 -17.02
N ASP A 594 -31.05 -25.60 -16.86
CA ASP A 594 -31.42 -24.86 -15.64
C ASP A 594 -31.38 -25.75 -14.38
N GLU A 595 -32.02 -26.92 -14.46
CA GLU A 595 -32.08 -27.88 -13.34
C GLU A 595 -30.75 -28.57 -13.10
N ALA A 596 -30.10 -29.03 -14.16
CA ALA A 596 -28.85 -29.75 -14.02
C ALA A 596 -27.73 -28.85 -13.49
N LEU A 597 -27.73 -27.57 -13.87
CA LEU A 597 -26.79 -26.59 -13.35
C LEU A 597 -27.04 -26.31 -11.87
N ALA A 598 -28.31 -26.22 -11.45
CA ALA A 598 -28.67 -26.06 -10.05
C ALA A 598 -28.23 -27.27 -9.22
N SER A 599 -28.61 -28.48 -9.64
CA SER A 599 -28.26 -29.74 -8.98
C SER A 599 -26.75 -29.95 -8.89
N TYR A 600 -26.02 -29.70 -9.97
CA TYR A 600 -24.56 -29.84 -10.00
C TYR A 600 -23.86 -28.86 -9.04
N CYS A 601 -24.19 -27.57 -9.11
CA CYS A 601 -23.52 -26.55 -8.31
C CYS A 601 -23.90 -26.65 -6.82
N THR A 602 -25.14 -27.04 -6.48
CA THR A 602 -25.53 -27.29 -5.09
C THR A 602 -24.83 -28.51 -4.50
N ASN A 603 -24.64 -29.58 -5.29
CA ASN A 603 -23.87 -30.74 -4.86
C ASN A 603 -22.39 -30.39 -4.61
N ASP A 604 -21.77 -29.58 -5.47
CA ASP A 604 -20.39 -29.15 -5.28
C ASP A 604 -20.18 -28.41 -3.94
N VAL A 605 -21.10 -27.51 -3.56
CA VAL A 605 -21.02 -26.82 -2.27
C VAL A 605 -21.39 -27.70 -1.08
N GLU A 606 -22.20 -28.75 -1.29
CA GLU A 606 -22.49 -29.77 -0.28
C GLU A 606 -21.22 -30.54 0.07
N ILE A 607 -20.57 -31.13 -0.94
CA ILE A 607 -19.32 -31.86 -0.82
C ILE A 607 -18.27 -30.98 -0.13
N LEU A 608 -18.12 -29.73 -0.61
CA LEU A 608 -17.15 -28.81 -0.03
C LEU A 608 -17.43 -28.49 1.44
N MET A 609 -18.68 -28.22 1.81
CA MET A 609 -19.03 -27.92 3.21
C MET A 609 -18.77 -29.14 4.11
N CYS A 610 -19.20 -30.33 3.70
CA CYS A 610 -18.97 -31.57 4.45
C CYS A 610 -17.48 -31.87 4.61
N ALA A 611 -16.68 -31.71 3.54
CA ALA A 611 -15.23 -31.87 3.59
C ALA A 611 -14.55 -30.87 4.54
N LEU A 612 -14.95 -29.59 4.50
CA LEU A 612 -14.42 -28.57 5.41
C LEU A 612 -14.70 -28.92 6.88
N ILE A 613 -15.91 -29.39 7.19
CA ILE A 613 -16.28 -29.80 8.56
C ILE A 613 -15.48 -31.03 8.99
N ALA A 614 -15.38 -32.06 8.14
CA ALA A 614 -14.62 -33.27 8.40
C ALA A 614 -13.14 -32.94 8.66
N PHE A 615 -12.50 -32.20 7.75
CA PHE A 615 -11.12 -31.74 7.89
C PHE A 615 -10.90 -30.95 9.18
N ARG A 616 -11.83 -30.05 9.51
CA ARG A 616 -11.76 -29.26 10.74
C ARG A 616 -11.79 -30.16 11.96
N ASN A 617 -12.71 -31.12 12.04
CA ASN A 617 -12.86 -32.01 13.18
C ASN A 617 -11.64 -32.93 13.37
N GLU A 618 -11.19 -33.57 12.29
CA GLU A 618 -9.98 -34.40 12.23
C GLU A 618 -8.74 -33.65 12.76
N PHE A 619 -8.50 -32.44 12.22
CA PHE A 619 -7.35 -31.64 12.62
C PHE A 619 -7.47 -31.17 14.07
N PHE A 620 -8.67 -30.83 14.52
CA PHE A 620 -8.91 -30.35 15.86
C PHE A 620 -8.64 -31.41 16.92
N GLU A 621 -9.12 -32.64 16.72
CA GLU A 621 -8.85 -33.76 17.63
C GLU A 621 -7.38 -34.15 17.62
N THR A 622 -6.75 -34.24 16.45
CA THR A 622 -5.30 -34.54 16.31
C THR A 622 -4.43 -33.55 17.07
N THR A 623 -4.82 -32.27 17.07
CA THR A 623 -4.04 -31.19 17.68
C THR A 623 -4.42 -30.87 19.13
N LYS A 624 -5.36 -31.61 19.73
CA LYS A 624 -5.81 -31.42 21.11
C LYS A 624 -4.71 -31.74 22.12
N ARG A 625 -4.60 -30.94 23.19
CA ARG A 625 -3.64 -31.14 24.29
C ARG A 625 -4.32 -30.79 25.62
N ALA A 626 -3.73 -31.19 26.74
CA ALA A 626 -4.26 -30.85 28.07
C ALA A 626 -4.38 -29.33 28.30
N SER A 627 -3.55 -28.52 27.63
CA SER A 627 -3.53 -27.05 27.75
C SER A 627 -4.49 -26.33 26.80
N HIS A 628 -5.05 -26.99 25.79
CA HIS A 628 -6.01 -26.38 24.86
C HIS A 628 -6.81 -27.42 24.05
N ASN A 629 -8.03 -27.06 23.69
CA ASN A 629 -8.99 -27.93 22.99
C ASN A 629 -8.69 -28.11 21.48
N GLY A 630 -7.44 -28.11 21.02
CA GLY A 630 -7.05 -28.27 19.60
C GLY A 630 -6.67 -26.96 18.88
N ILE A 631 -6.47 -27.00 17.57
CA ILE A 631 -6.17 -25.86 16.69
C ILE A 631 -7.21 -25.82 15.57
N ASP A 632 -7.82 -24.65 15.35
CA ASP A 632 -8.82 -24.48 14.30
C ASP A 632 -8.15 -24.09 12.98
N ALA A 633 -7.79 -25.07 12.17
CA ALA A 633 -7.09 -24.83 10.90
C ALA A 633 -7.90 -23.94 9.94
N LEU A 634 -9.23 -24.06 9.91
CA LEU A 634 -10.08 -23.26 9.02
C LEU A 634 -10.12 -21.78 9.41
N ARG A 635 -10.05 -21.44 10.71
CA ARG A 635 -10.00 -20.03 11.13
C ARG A 635 -8.57 -19.49 11.06
N GLU A 636 -7.61 -20.29 11.48
CA GLU A 636 -6.29 -19.82 11.85
C GLU A 636 -5.19 -19.95 10.78
N CYS A 637 -5.46 -20.71 9.73
CA CYS A 637 -4.48 -21.08 8.71
C CYS A 637 -5.09 -20.93 7.30
N MET A 638 -4.25 -20.55 6.34
CA MET A 638 -4.62 -20.47 4.92
C MET A 638 -4.13 -21.67 4.12
N THR A 639 -3.21 -22.47 4.68
CA THR A 639 -2.58 -23.59 4.00
C THR A 639 -2.34 -24.74 4.96
N ILE A 640 -2.28 -25.96 4.44
CA ILE A 640 -1.95 -27.15 5.24
C ILE A 640 -0.57 -27.03 5.87
N ALA A 641 0.42 -26.48 5.15
CA ALA A 641 1.76 -26.22 5.69
C ALA A 641 1.73 -25.23 6.87
N SER A 642 0.90 -24.19 6.80
CA SER A 642 0.69 -23.25 7.91
C SER A 642 0.01 -23.92 9.10
N ALA A 643 -0.96 -24.82 8.85
CA ALA A 643 -1.61 -25.61 9.89
C ALA A 643 -0.62 -26.55 10.59
N CYS A 644 0.19 -27.30 9.84
CA CYS A 644 1.23 -28.17 10.40
C CYS A 644 2.29 -27.38 11.18
N MET A 645 2.76 -26.25 10.65
CA MET A 645 3.73 -25.39 11.35
C MET A 645 3.13 -24.78 12.62
N LYS A 646 1.84 -24.41 12.60
CA LYS A 646 1.15 -23.94 13.81
C LYS A 646 1.00 -25.05 14.84
N HIS A 647 0.63 -26.26 14.42
CA HIS A 647 0.60 -27.43 15.30
C HIS A 647 1.96 -27.70 15.94
N PHE A 648 3.03 -27.74 15.14
CA PHE A 648 4.39 -27.90 15.63
C PHE A 648 4.78 -26.82 16.64
N ARG A 649 4.60 -25.54 16.28
CA ARG A 649 5.00 -24.41 17.13
C ARG A 649 4.17 -24.26 18.40
N THR A 650 2.93 -24.75 18.42
CA THR A 650 2.04 -24.64 19.59
C THR A 650 2.23 -25.83 20.52
N ASN A 651 2.38 -27.04 19.98
CA ASN A 651 2.28 -28.27 20.77
C ASN A 651 3.62 -28.97 21.00
N HIS A 652 4.64 -28.71 20.18
CA HIS A 652 5.86 -29.52 20.13
C HIS A 652 7.15 -28.70 20.26
N LEU A 653 7.15 -27.44 19.80
CA LEU A 653 8.34 -26.60 19.82
C LEU A 653 8.67 -26.14 21.25
N GLN A 654 9.80 -26.62 21.77
CA GLN A 654 10.39 -26.12 23.01
C GLN A 654 10.98 -24.72 22.83
N LYS A 655 11.03 -23.95 23.93
CA LYS A 655 11.62 -22.61 23.94
C LYS A 655 13.10 -22.69 23.59
N GLU A 656 13.58 -21.74 22.78
CA GLU A 656 15.00 -21.60 22.41
C GLU A 656 15.60 -22.85 21.71
N HIS A 657 14.75 -23.71 21.12
CA HIS A 657 15.20 -24.95 20.49
C HIS A 657 15.63 -24.78 19.02
N LEU A 658 14.85 -24.03 18.23
CA LEU A 658 15.14 -23.81 16.80
C LEU A 658 15.69 -22.41 16.55
N ALA A 659 17.00 -22.34 16.30
CA ALA A 659 17.72 -21.11 15.98
C ALA A 659 17.36 -20.56 14.59
N ILE A 660 17.22 -19.24 14.47
CA ILE A 660 17.07 -18.48 13.24
C ILE A 660 18.45 -17.94 12.86
N VAL A 661 19.18 -18.72 12.08
CA VAL A 661 20.54 -18.37 11.64
C VAL A 661 20.50 -17.18 10.67
N PRO A 662 21.22 -16.08 10.94
CA PRO A 662 21.40 -15.00 9.96
C PRO A 662 22.17 -15.50 8.72
N GLU A 663 21.92 -14.92 7.55
CA GLU A 663 22.65 -15.26 6.30
C GLU A 663 24.17 -15.12 6.44
N ARG A 664 24.64 -14.24 7.34
CA ARG A 664 26.07 -14.02 7.62
C ARG A 664 26.57 -14.78 8.86
N GLY A 665 25.80 -15.74 9.38
CA GLY A 665 26.13 -16.46 10.62
C GLY A 665 26.01 -15.60 11.89
N TYR A 666 26.27 -16.22 13.04
CA TYR A 666 26.23 -15.56 14.36
C TYR A 666 27.53 -14.85 14.75
N GLU A 667 28.63 -15.08 14.02
CA GLU A 667 29.94 -14.52 14.36
C GLU A 667 30.16 -13.10 13.79
N ASN A 668 29.46 -12.76 12.70
CA ASN A 668 29.61 -11.47 12.02
C ASN A 668 28.77 -10.33 12.64
N VAL A 669 28.32 -10.45 13.89
CA VAL A 669 27.63 -9.37 14.63
C VAL A 669 28.61 -8.39 15.28
N ASP A 670 29.89 -8.74 15.38
CA ASP A 670 30.92 -7.87 15.93
C ASP A 670 31.33 -6.81 14.88
N ASN A 671 30.82 -5.59 15.05
CA ASN A 671 31.22 -4.41 14.27
C ASN A 671 32.56 -3.81 14.79
N GLN A 672 33.47 -4.65 15.28
CA GLN A 672 34.78 -4.17 15.73
C GLN A 672 35.58 -3.72 14.51
N SER A 673 36.04 -2.48 14.50
CA SER A 673 36.94 -2.02 13.43
C SER A 673 38.24 -2.82 13.50
N LEU A 674 38.91 -3.00 12.36
CA LEU A 674 40.22 -3.66 12.31
C LEU A 674 41.22 -3.00 13.28
N LEU A 675 41.10 -1.69 13.47
CA LEU A 675 41.92 -0.92 14.40
C LEU A 675 41.65 -1.29 15.87
N ALA A 676 40.38 -1.46 16.26
CA ALA A 676 40.01 -1.85 17.62
C ALA A 676 40.51 -3.26 17.96
N LEU A 677 40.41 -4.20 17.01
CA LEU A 677 40.94 -5.56 17.18
C LEU A 677 42.46 -5.56 17.35
N LYS A 678 43.17 -4.76 16.54
CA LYS A 678 44.63 -4.59 16.67
C LYS A 678 45.03 -3.99 18.03
N PHE A 679 44.27 -3.01 18.52
CA PHE A 679 44.51 -2.42 19.83
C PHE A 679 44.36 -3.45 20.97
N PHE A 680 43.28 -4.25 20.96
CA PHE A 680 43.11 -5.31 21.97
C PHE A 680 44.15 -6.42 21.88
N GLN A 681 44.65 -6.69 20.67
CA GLN A 681 45.72 -7.66 20.47
C GLN A 681 47.05 -7.17 21.05
N TRP A 682 47.40 -5.90 20.78
CA TRP A 682 48.56 -5.24 21.41
C TRP A 682 48.44 -5.21 22.95
N TYR A 683 47.27 -4.82 23.49
CA TYR A 683 47.06 -4.77 24.95
C TYR A 683 47.11 -6.13 25.65
N ARG A 684 46.88 -7.24 24.92
CA ARG A 684 47.00 -8.60 25.46
C ARG A 684 48.46 -9.07 25.55
N GLU A 685 49.34 -8.45 24.78
CA GLU A 685 50.77 -8.79 24.71
C GLU A 685 51.61 -8.02 25.75
N GLU A 686 51.05 -6.97 26.38
CA GLU A 686 51.53 -6.39 27.65
C GLU A 686 51.00 -7.16 28.86
#